data_AF-A0A1F6BVT1-F1
#
_entry.id   AF-A0A1F6BVT1-F1
#
_cell.length_a   1.000
_cell.length_b   1.000
_cell.length_c   1.000
_cell.angle_alpha   90.00
_cell.angle_beta   90.00
_cell.angle_gamma   90.00
#
_symmetry.space_group_name_H-M   'P 1'
#
loop_
_entity.id
_entity.type
_entity.pdbx_description
1 polymer ?
#
loop_
_entity_poly.entity_id
_entity_poly.type
_entity_poly.pdbx_seq_one_letter_code
_entity_poly.pdbx_strand_id
1 'polypeptide(L)'
;MPTATAQNFPVRIVMLIVGVAAVIVVLSIVSAVAFEYRKEYPPRESNLASVLLVLSPNVFVQQEGGAERPVEGTVEIGSGSAVRTSGSGSAVLLYPNGTMTALEGDTSVVVDEIGENGNRSRLSLLGGTMWSRIEQLLDSEDYFQVRSRGIVTSVRGTSFEMSANDAGLSVTVLSDIVSIAREAGLSTSSVPFAEATVVAGERLSLTSDETGKVESALQQLTESVLAEKINKQAQLASRPAVGDIVLFLENLPLPDAGRGTSRTVHRIERFIESLAGAAERDPDAKTRRLLGQAAERLAEVRERGEVSVSVQELLYSYEDLIGRALAEASDSKNPETRSLVAQVTLAHLDVLKSILSEIPEEDRPFVKETIMVARADYISAIQELAKENPKESLAQGIRGQKHFLADAQESAANGNSIDAFEDLRIYDRQLQALNAIAKSQPDLMETYSEALTRSLRTIETIDSVARELPPGIGDTVDSVRDRSINSHLAGIADMMLVDAPRAAIAFDRAAKHYADDMNRIATSSPRALIEKKAEAYRVYETFGRDMAASAQGLRTGATTVTELVREATAKHRSVLETAVREVPPPASEEIRRVLKETEEKVLPNEKRPASPEEFVREREAERPVGDLPRPEAIPQMQLYPQRNQVPGEIGPSVFPESGEKSKATPQGDRPNPEIQKDEPGGSGGSRVPPTPVPIPTPTLNPAAPSQVPSSDSIEKKTKDNTSSVGSQNSSTAGEIKEQDDTSSADSLRSLAPDDRP
;
A
#
# COMPACT_ATOMS: atom_id res chain seq x y z
N MET A 1 8.54 65.64 71.16
CA MET A 1 8.68 65.09 69.79
C MET A 1 8.60 63.57 69.92
N PRO A 2 7.55 62.90 69.41
CA PRO A 2 7.51 61.43 69.41
C PRO A 2 8.28 60.90 68.20
N THR A 3 9.15 59.94 68.46
CA THR A 3 9.90 59.16 67.47
C THR A 3 8.98 58.17 66.78
N ALA A 4 8.89 58.26 65.45
CA ALA A 4 8.13 57.33 64.63
C ALA A 4 8.83 55.96 64.59
N THR A 5 8.18 54.96 65.18
CA THR A 5 8.58 53.55 65.08
C THR A 5 8.27 53.05 63.67
N ALA A 6 9.31 52.74 62.90
CA ALA A 6 9.19 52.10 61.60
C ALA A 6 8.56 50.71 61.76
N GLN A 7 7.34 50.56 61.25
CA GLN A 7 6.63 49.28 61.17
C GLN A 7 7.36 48.39 60.16
N ASN A 8 8.17 47.46 60.65
CA ASN A 8 8.73 46.40 59.82
C ASN A 8 7.57 45.54 59.32
N PHE A 9 7.13 45.79 58.08
CA PHE A 9 6.23 44.87 57.39
C PHE A 9 6.88 43.49 57.40
N PRO A 10 6.18 42.45 57.88
CA PRO A 10 6.76 41.13 57.97
C PRO A 10 7.06 40.66 56.54
N VAL A 11 8.35 40.58 56.19
CA VAL A 11 8.87 40.13 54.89
C VAL A 11 8.21 38.82 54.43
N ARG A 12 7.75 38.00 55.37
CA ARG A 12 6.98 36.76 55.13
C ARG A 12 5.63 36.99 54.43
N ILE A 13 4.90 38.06 54.75
CA ILE A 13 3.62 38.38 54.07
C ILE A 13 3.89 38.85 52.64
N VAL A 14 4.93 39.65 52.42
CA VAL A 14 5.31 40.10 51.07
C VAL A 14 5.76 38.91 50.21
N MET A 15 6.58 38.00 50.75
CA MET A 15 6.97 36.78 50.02
C MET A 15 5.79 35.87 49.70
N LEU A 16 4.81 35.73 50.60
CA LEU A 16 3.62 34.92 50.33
C LEU A 16 2.75 35.55 49.25
N ILE A 17 2.54 36.87 49.27
CA ILE A 17 1.79 37.59 48.23
C ILE A 17 2.49 37.46 46.87
N VAL A 18 3.81 37.62 46.82
CA VAL A 18 4.60 37.44 45.58
C VAL A 18 4.52 36.00 45.09
N GLY A 19 4.59 35.01 45.99
CA GLY A 19 4.43 33.59 45.65
C GLY A 19 3.05 33.28 45.08
N VAL A 20 1.98 33.76 45.70
CA VAL A 20 0.60 33.58 45.22
C VAL A 20 0.38 34.30 43.89
N ALA A 21 0.88 35.52 43.73
CA ALA A 21 0.80 36.26 42.47
C ALA A 21 1.54 35.53 41.34
N ALA A 22 2.73 34.98 41.62
CA ALA A 22 3.46 34.18 40.64
C ALA A 22 2.69 32.92 40.23
N VAL A 23 2.07 32.22 41.19
CA VAL A 23 1.21 31.04 40.91
C VAL A 23 0.00 31.42 40.08
N ILE A 24 -0.68 32.55 40.37
CA ILE A 24 -1.83 33.03 39.60
C ILE A 24 -1.41 33.42 38.17
N VAL A 25 -0.25 34.07 38.00
CA VAL A 25 0.27 34.41 36.67
C VAL A 25 0.61 33.15 35.89
N VAL A 26 1.26 32.17 36.50
CA VAL A 26 1.54 30.87 35.88
C VAL A 26 0.23 30.16 35.50
N LEU A 27 -0.76 30.10 36.39
CA LEU A 27 -2.07 29.52 36.10
C LEU A 27 -2.82 30.28 35.00
N SER A 28 -2.72 31.61 34.96
CA SER A 28 -3.37 32.43 33.93
C SER A 28 -2.70 32.25 32.57
N ILE A 29 -1.37 32.13 32.53
CA ILE A 29 -0.62 31.80 31.31
C ILE A 29 -1.00 30.39 30.86
N VAL A 30 -1.01 29.40 31.76
CA VAL A 30 -1.43 28.02 31.45
C VAL A 30 -2.87 28.00 30.95
N SER A 31 -3.77 28.78 31.55
CA SER A 31 -5.19 28.82 31.18
C SER A 31 -5.41 29.56 29.85
N ALA A 32 -4.69 30.67 29.59
CA ALA A 32 -4.73 31.38 28.31
C ALA A 32 -4.14 30.54 27.18
N VAL A 33 -3.01 29.86 27.43
CA VAL A 33 -2.41 28.92 26.49
C VAL A 33 -3.37 27.75 26.24
N ALA A 34 -3.91 27.14 27.29
CA ALA A 34 -4.91 26.08 27.15
C ALA A 34 -6.17 26.56 26.41
N PHE A 35 -6.56 27.83 26.52
CA PHE A 35 -7.69 28.41 25.80
C PHE A 35 -7.37 28.66 24.32
N GLU A 36 -6.16 29.13 24.00
CA GLU A 36 -5.69 29.31 22.61
C GLU A 36 -5.57 27.96 21.88
N TYR A 37 -5.10 26.91 22.58
CA TYR A 37 -5.06 25.53 22.06
C TYR A 37 -6.41 24.80 22.13
N ARG A 38 -7.41 25.36 22.84
CA ARG A 38 -8.82 24.94 22.81
C ARG A 38 -9.61 25.60 21.69
N LYS A 39 -8.97 26.32 20.76
CA LYS A 39 -9.54 26.45 19.42
C LYS A 39 -9.67 25.03 18.90
N GLU A 40 -10.82 24.42 19.17
CA GLU A 40 -11.27 23.14 18.64
C GLU A 40 -10.79 23.16 17.20
N TYR A 41 -9.90 22.23 16.83
CA TYR A 41 -9.64 21.99 15.42
C TYR A 41 -11.01 21.59 14.89
N PRO A 42 -11.75 22.51 14.23
CA PRO A 42 -13.10 22.18 13.84
C PRO A 42 -12.92 20.97 12.94
N PRO A 43 -13.62 19.84 13.19
CA PRO A 43 -13.56 18.71 12.28
C PRO A 43 -13.87 19.29 10.91
N ARG A 44 -12.90 19.28 10.00
CA ARG A 44 -13.14 19.71 8.62
C ARG A 44 -14.24 18.80 8.10
N GLU A 45 -15.26 19.38 7.50
CA GLU A 45 -16.34 18.59 6.90
C GLU A 45 -15.71 17.57 5.96
N SER A 46 -16.05 16.29 6.16
CA SER A 46 -15.45 15.11 5.52
C SER A 46 -15.73 14.98 4.02
N ASN A 47 -16.21 16.04 3.37
CA ASN A 47 -16.45 16.10 1.93
C ASN A 47 -15.18 16.53 1.20
N LEU A 48 -14.04 15.92 1.52
CA LEU A 48 -12.78 16.28 0.89
C LEU A 48 -12.83 15.87 -0.59
N ALA A 49 -12.82 16.89 -1.45
CA ALA A 49 -12.55 16.72 -2.86
C ALA A 49 -11.17 16.07 -3.04
N SER A 50 -10.96 15.35 -4.15
CA SER A 50 -9.61 14.88 -4.51
C SER A 50 -8.66 16.07 -4.65
N VAL A 51 -7.38 15.87 -4.36
CA VAL A 51 -6.37 16.93 -4.43
C VAL A 51 -5.45 16.68 -5.61
N LEU A 52 -5.29 17.67 -6.47
CA LEU A 52 -4.25 17.69 -7.50
C LEU A 52 -3.01 18.39 -6.96
N LEU A 53 -1.92 17.66 -6.89
CA LEU A 53 -0.58 18.16 -6.59
C LEU A 53 0.20 18.38 -7.88
N VAL A 54 0.63 19.62 -8.12
CA VAL A 54 1.50 19.97 -9.23
C VAL A 54 2.94 19.55 -8.91
N LEU A 55 3.43 18.59 -9.68
CA LEU A 55 4.76 17.98 -9.53
C LEU A 55 5.84 18.72 -10.34
N SER A 56 5.47 19.28 -11.47
CA SER A 56 6.29 20.21 -12.26
C SER A 56 5.40 21.29 -12.90
N PRO A 57 5.92 22.49 -13.21
CA PRO A 57 5.13 23.59 -13.75
C PRO A 57 4.39 23.25 -15.06
N ASN A 58 3.50 24.14 -15.50
CA ASN A 58 2.70 23.98 -16.74
C ASN A 58 1.63 22.89 -16.65
N VAL A 59 0.90 22.91 -15.53
CA VAL A 59 -0.33 22.15 -15.29
C VAL A 59 -1.50 23.12 -15.32
N PHE A 60 -2.57 22.71 -16.02
CA PHE A 60 -3.76 23.50 -16.25
C PHE A 60 -4.97 22.74 -15.72
N VAL A 61 -5.89 23.47 -15.09
CA VAL A 61 -7.14 22.91 -14.56
C VAL A 61 -8.29 23.73 -15.10
N GLN A 62 -9.31 23.04 -15.59
CA GLN A 62 -10.61 23.58 -15.91
C GLN A 62 -11.63 22.95 -14.95
N GLN A 63 -12.12 23.72 -13.98
CA GLN A 63 -13.22 23.29 -13.12
C GLN A 63 -14.51 23.16 -13.93
N GLU A 64 -15.51 22.42 -13.44
CA GLU A 64 -16.78 22.24 -14.14
C GLU A 64 -17.42 23.59 -14.54
N GLY A 65 -17.65 23.79 -15.84
CA GLY A 65 -18.17 25.05 -16.40
C GLY A 65 -17.24 26.26 -16.34
N GLY A 66 -16.02 26.10 -15.80
CA GLY A 66 -15.01 27.14 -15.68
C GLY A 66 -14.12 27.31 -16.92
N ALA A 67 -13.28 28.34 -16.91
CA ALA A 67 -12.20 28.50 -17.87
C ALA A 67 -10.94 27.75 -17.42
N GLU A 68 -10.16 27.24 -18.37
CA GLU A 68 -8.86 26.63 -18.09
C GLU A 68 -7.89 27.68 -17.49
N ARG A 69 -7.24 27.33 -16.39
CA ARG A 69 -6.25 28.19 -15.71
C ARG A 69 -5.00 27.40 -15.32
N PRO A 70 -3.80 28.00 -15.36
CA PRO A 70 -2.60 27.36 -14.81
C PRO A 70 -2.74 27.23 -13.29
N VAL A 71 -2.14 26.17 -12.73
CA VAL A 71 -2.11 25.89 -11.29
C VAL A 71 -0.68 25.63 -10.84
N GLU A 72 -0.37 26.09 -9.64
CA GLU A 72 0.88 25.82 -8.91
C GLU A 72 0.51 25.25 -7.53
N GLY A 73 1.33 24.34 -6.99
CA GLY A 73 1.08 23.73 -5.68
C GLY A 73 -0.09 22.73 -5.69
N THR A 74 -0.97 22.82 -4.69
CA THR A 74 -2.14 21.94 -4.53
C THR A 74 -3.44 22.65 -4.90
N VAL A 75 -4.37 21.91 -5.52
CA VAL A 75 -5.72 22.39 -5.81
C VAL A 75 -6.74 21.28 -5.62
N GLU A 76 -7.90 21.61 -5.08
CA GLU A 76 -9.02 20.68 -4.99
C GLU A 76 -9.65 20.44 -6.37
N ILE A 77 -9.95 19.18 -6.65
CA ILE A 77 -10.54 18.67 -7.89
C ILE A 77 -11.79 17.85 -7.54
N GLY A 78 -12.90 18.24 -8.15
CA GLY A 78 -14.16 17.49 -8.11
C GLY A 78 -14.52 16.88 -9.46
N SER A 79 -15.61 16.12 -9.49
CA SER A 79 -16.26 15.64 -10.71
C SER A 79 -16.52 16.79 -11.69
N GLY A 80 -16.43 16.51 -13.00
CA GLY A 80 -16.56 17.48 -14.08
C GLY A 80 -15.30 18.30 -14.37
N SER A 81 -14.25 18.21 -13.55
CA SER A 81 -13.00 18.93 -13.78
C SER A 81 -12.15 18.28 -14.87
N ALA A 82 -11.48 19.08 -15.69
CA ALA A 82 -10.44 18.64 -16.62
C ALA A 82 -9.06 19.11 -16.16
N VAL A 83 -8.08 18.21 -16.25
CA VAL A 83 -6.68 18.47 -15.93
C VAL A 83 -5.84 18.21 -17.17
N ARG A 84 -4.99 19.17 -17.53
CA ARG A 84 -4.08 19.07 -18.67
C ARG A 84 -2.66 19.41 -18.26
N THR A 85 -1.70 18.60 -18.67
CA THR A 85 -0.26 18.85 -18.53
C THR A 85 0.33 19.17 -19.90
N SER A 86 1.29 20.10 -19.95
CA SER A 86 2.16 20.25 -21.14
C SER A 86 3.25 19.17 -21.15
N GLY A 87 4.05 19.05 -22.20
CA GLY A 87 5.18 18.11 -22.25
C GLY A 87 6.23 18.23 -21.15
N SER A 88 6.29 19.37 -20.43
CA SER A 88 7.16 19.55 -19.24
C SER A 88 6.40 19.47 -17.91
N GLY A 89 5.07 19.42 -17.96
CA GLY A 89 4.19 19.38 -16.81
C GLY A 89 3.97 17.97 -16.31
N SER A 90 3.78 17.86 -15.00
CA SER A 90 3.40 16.62 -14.34
C SER A 90 2.59 16.96 -13.11
N ALA A 91 1.65 16.10 -12.77
CA ALA A 91 0.80 16.28 -11.59
C ALA A 91 0.40 14.93 -11.02
N VAL A 92 -0.08 14.93 -9.79
CA VAL A 92 -0.64 13.74 -9.13
C VAL A 92 -2.02 14.09 -8.59
N LEU A 93 -3.01 13.30 -8.97
CA LEU A 93 -4.35 13.34 -8.39
C LEU A 93 -4.40 12.34 -7.23
N LEU A 94 -4.65 12.84 -6.03
CA LEU A 94 -4.78 12.09 -4.79
C LEU A 94 -6.25 12.03 -4.37
N TYR A 95 -6.72 10.82 -4.12
CA TYR A 95 -8.10 10.55 -3.75
C TYR A 95 -8.21 10.36 -2.23
N PRO A 96 -9.38 10.61 -1.61
CA PRO A 96 -9.55 10.42 -0.18
C PRO A 96 -9.24 9.01 0.33
N ASN A 97 -9.42 7.97 -0.49
CA ASN A 97 -9.06 6.59 -0.12
C ASN A 97 -7.57 6.24 -0.27
N GLY A 98 -6.71 7.22 -0.58
CA GLY A 98 -5.28 7.01 -0.81
C GLY A 98 -4.93 6.53 -2.23
N THR A 99 -5.93 6.31 -3.11
CA THR A 99 -5.65 6.09 -4.53
C THR A 99 -4.85 7.27 -5.09
N MET A 100 -3.91 6.97 -5.97
CA MET A 100 -3.06 7.98 -6.60
C MET A 100 -3.08 7.81 -8.11
N THR A 101 -3.19 8.91 -8.85
CA THR A 101 -3.05 8.94 -10.31
C THR A 101 -2.05 10.01 -10.72
N ALA A 102 -0.86 9.60 -11.16
CA ALA A 102 0.15 10.50 -11.72
C ALA A 102 -0.13 10.76 -13.21
N LEU A 103 -0.06 12.02 -13.61
CA LEU A 103 -0.20 12.51 -14.98
C LEU A 103 1.18 12.93 -15.48
N GLU A 104 1.64 12.32 -16.57
CA GLU A 104 2.91 12.70 -17.20
C GLU A 104 2.73 13.92 -18.13
N GLY A 105 3.77 14.28 -18.87
CA GLY A 105 3.67 15.33 -19.88
C GLY A 105 2.67 15.00 -20.98
N ASP A 106 2.13 16.06 -21.60
CA ASP A 106 1.17 15.98 -22.71
C ASP A 106 -0.08 15.13 -22.39
N THR A 107 -0.53 15.17 -21.15
CA THR A 107 -1.64 14.37 -20.64
C THR A 107 -2.88 15.22 -20.43
N SER A 108 -4.03 14.72 -20.87
CA SER A 108 -5.33 15.37 -20.70
C SER A 108 -6.32 14.36 -20.13
N VAL A 109 -6.80 14.62 -18.92
CA VAL A 109 -7.73 13.77 -18.17
C VAL A 109 -8.94 14.58 -17.75
N VAL A 110 -10.13 13.99 -17.86
CA VAL A 110 -11.36 14.51 -17.26
C VAL A 110 -11.74 13.61 -16.09
N VAL A 111 -12.11 14.23 -14.98
CA VAL A 111 -12.63 13.56 -13.80
C VAL A 111 -14.14 13.43 -13.96
N ASP A 112 -14.63 12.29 -14.44
CA ASP A 112 -16.05 12.09 -14.70
C ASP A 112 -16.84 11.93 -13.39
N GLU A 113 -16.25 11.24 -12.41
CA GLU A 113 -16.89 10.92 -11.14
C GLU A 113 -15.85 10.72 -10.04
N ILE A 114 -16.08 11.32 -8.87
CA ILE A 114 -15.40 11.02 -7.61
C ILE A 114 -16.47 10.97 -6.52
N GLY A 115 -16.63 9.80 -5.91
CA GLY A 115 -17.47 9.63 -4.72
C GLY A 115 -16.82 10.24 -3.47
N GLU A 116 -17.63 10.47 -2.43
CA GLU A 116 -17.20 11.14 -1.18
C GLU A 116 -15.90 10.57 -0.59
N ASN A 117 -15.76 9.24 -0.58
CA ASN A 117 -14.58 8.56 -0.04
C ASN A 117 -13.53 8.20 -1.12
N GLY A 118 -13.71 8.60 -2.38
CA GLY A 118 -12.85 8.20 -3.51
C GLY A 118 -13.01 6.73 -3.97
N ASN A 119 -13.81 5.91 -3.28
CA ASN A 119 -14.02 4.49 -3.62
C ASN A 119 -14.79 4.25 -4.93
N ARG A 120 -15.49 5.27 -5.42
CA ARG A 120 -16.10 5.30 -6.75
C ARG A 120 -15.44 6.41 -7.54
N SER A 121 -14.61 6.02 -8.48
CA SER A 121 -13.82 6.96 -9.27
C SER A 121 -13.86 6.59 -10.74
N ARG A 122 -14.13 7.58 -11.58
CA ARG A 122 -14.11 7.44 -13.03
C ARG A 122 -13.36 8.58 -13.67
N LEU A 123 -12.39 8.22 -14.50
CA LEU A 123 -11.60 9.14 -15.30
C LEU A 123 -11.82 8.90 -16.79
N SER A 124 -11.69 9.95 -17.58
CA SER A 124 -11.59 9.88 -19.04
C SER A 124 -10.21 10.39 -19.49
N LEU A 125 -9.36 9.48 -19.96
CA LEU A 125 -8.06 9.81 -20.56
C LEU A 125 -8.24 10.16 -22.04
N LEU A 126 -8.14 11.44 -22.35
CA LEU A 126 -8.28 11.97 -23.71
C LEU A 126 -6.99 11.78 -24.52
N GLY A 127 -5.84 11.88 -23.86
CA GLY A 127 -4.51 11.68 -24.46
C GLY A 127 -3.39 11.78 -23.42
N GLY A 128 -2.20 11.31 -23.79
CA GLY A 128 -1.00 11.29 -22.95
C GLY A 128 -0.87 10.01 -22.13
N THR A 129 -0.20 10.08 -20.99
CA THR A 129 0.13 8.92 -20.14
C THR A 129 -0.19 9.19 -18.69
N MET A 130 -0.88 8.25 -18.06
CA MET A 130 -1.17 8.26 -16.64
C MET A 130 -0.74 6.95 -15.97
N TRP A 131 -0.36 7.05 -14.70
CA TRP A 131 -0.04 5.93 -13.83
C TRP A 131 -0.98 5.95 -12.64
N SER A 132 -1.69 4.86 -12.42
CA SER A 132 -2.59 4.76 -11.28
C SER A 132 -2.14 3.64 -10.35
N ARG A 133 -2.11 3.96 -9.04
CA ARG A 133 -1.98 3.00 -7.94
C ARG A 133 -3.27 3.08 -7.15
N ILE A 134 -4.12 2.08 -7.31
CA ILE A 134 -5.47 2.08 -6.76
C ILE A 134 -5.43 1.44 -5.39
N GLU A 135 -5.88 2.16 -4.38
CA GLU A 135 -6.07 1.57 -3.06
C GLU A 135 -7.25 0.61 -3.04
N GLN A 136 -7.17 -0.40 -2.17
CA GLN A 136 -8.08 -1.54 -2.28
C GLN A 136 -9.53 -1.12 -2.08
N LEU A 137 -10.34 -1.43 -3.08
CA LEU A 137 -11.77 -1.29 -3.09
C LEU A 137 -12.38 -2.58 -2.54
N LEU A 138 -13.11 -2.51 -1.42
CA LEU A 138 -13.54 -3.70 -0.66
C LEU A 138 -15.00 -4.06 -0.89
N ASP A 139 -15.86 -3.06 -1.14
CA ASP A 139 -17.27 -3.29 -1.35
C ASP A 139 -17.57 -3.56 -2.85
N SER A 140 -18.68 -4.26 -3.13
CA SER A 140 -19.06 -4.59 -4.52
C SER A 140 -19.46 -3.38 -5.37
N GLU A 141 -19.85 -2.28 -4.71
CA GLU A 141 -20.23 -1.02 -5.34
C GLU A 141 -19.03 -0.09 -5.59
N ASP A 142 -17.86 -0.44 -5.04
CA ASP A 142 -16.63 0.32 -5.24
C ASP A 142 -16.05 0.01 -6.63
N TYR A 143 -15.62 1.05 -7.34
CA TYR A 143 -14.93 0.88 -8.62
C TYR A 143 -13.95 2.01 -8.89
N PHE A 144 -12.89 1.66 -9.61
CA PHE A 144 -12.02 2.61 -10.29
C PHE A 144 -12.04 2.29 -11.77
N GLN A 145 -12.44 3.27 -12.58
CA GLN A 145 -12.57 3.12 -14.03
C GLN A 145 -11.79 4.19 -14.77
N VAL A 146 -11.10 3.80 -15.86
CA VAL A 146 -10.54 4.76 -16.81
C VAL A 146 -11.11 4.49 -18.19
N ARG A 147 -11.73 5.51 -18.76
CA ARG A 147 -12.26 5.50 -20.13
C ARG A 147 -11.24 6.10 -21.07
N SER A 148 -11.03 5.45 -22.21
CA SER A 148 -10.32 6.05 -23.33
C SER A 148 -10.70 5.36 -24.61
N ARG A 149 -11.00 6.14 -25.66
CA ARG A 149 -11.24 5.63 -27.02
C ARG A 149 -12.28 4.50 -27.10
N GLY A 150 -13.36 4.62 -26.32
CA GLY A 150 -14.45 3.64 -26.29
C GLY A 150 -14.12 2.33 -25.58
N ILE A 151 -13.03 2.32 -24.80
CA ILE A 151 -12.63 1.23 -23.92
C ILE A 151 -12.74 1.72 -22.48
N VAL A 152 -13.22 0.83 -21.60
CA VAL A 152 -13.25 1.02 -20.16
C VAL A 152 -12.31 0.02 -19.52
N THR A 153 -11.34 0.52 -18.75
CA THR A 153 -10.57 -0.29 -17.83
C THR A 153 -11.26 -0.28 -16.47
N SER A 154 -11.42 -1.44 -15.85
CA SER A 154 -11.94 -1.59 -14.50
C SER A 154 -10.92 -2.33 -13.67
N VAL A 155 -10.58 -1.75 -12.52
CA VAL A 155 -9.48 -2.21 -11.68
C VAL A 155 -9.87 -2.25 -10.22
N ARG A 156 -9.19 -3.10 -9.44
CA ARG A 156 -9.49 -3.29 -8.02
C ARG A 156 -8.20 -3.60 -7.25
N GLY A 157 -7.58 -2.57 -6.67
CA GLY A 157 -6.31 -2.73 -5.94
C GLY A 157 -5.09 -2.89 -6.85
N THR A 158 -5.17 -2.39 -8.08
CA THR A 158 -4.19 -2.63 -9.15
C THR A 158 -3.22 -1.46 -9.27
N SER A 159 -2.01 -1.77 -9.73
CA SER A 159 -1.08 -0.77 -10.24
C SER A 159 -0.93 -0.91 -11.76
N PHE A 160 -1.17 0.16 -12.50
CA PHE A 160 -1.05 0.14 -13.96
C PHE A 160 -0.70 1.51 -14.56
N GLU A 161 -0.20 1.46 -15.79
CA GLU A 161 0.02 2.59 -16.69
C GLU A 161 -0.96 2.51 -17.84
N MET A 162 -1.52 3.65 -18.23
CA MET A 162 -2.37 3.78 -19.41
C MET A 162 -1.89 4.95 -20.26
N SER A 163 -1.63 4.69 -21.54
CA SER A 163 -1.16 5.70 -22.50
C SER A 163 -2.05 5.71 -23.73
N ALA A 164 -2.53 6.89 -24.11
CA ALA A 164 -3.37 7.12 -25.28
C ALA A 164 -2.74 8.19 -26.18
N ASN A 165 -2.44 7.83 -27.42
CA ASN A 165 -1.83 8.72 -28.42
C ASN A 165 -2.34 8.35 -29.82
N ASP A 166 -2.04 9.11 -30.86
CA ASP A 166 -2.56 8.85 -32.22
C ASP A 166 -2.34 7.41 -32.74
N ALA A 167 -1.30 6.71 -32.27
CA ALA A 167 -1.05 5.32 -32.66
C ALA A 167 -2.00 4.31 -32.00
N GLY A 168 -2.51 4.58 -30.79
CA GLY A 168 -3.37 3.65 -30.10
C GLY A 168 -3.55 3.92 -28.61
N LEU A 169 -4.07 2.90 -27.92
CA LEU A 169 -4.16 2.81 -26.47
C LEU A 169 -3.26 1.68 -25.99
N SER A 170 -2.44 1.92 -24.97
CA SER A 170 -1.64 0.89 -24.31
C SER A 170 -1.98 0.85 -22.82
N VAL A 171 -2.22 -0.35 -22.28
CA VAL A 171 -2.42 -0.59 -20.85
C VAL A 171 -1.34 -1.56 -20.38
N THR A 172 -0.48 -1.11 -19.47
CA THR A 172 0.59 -1.93 -18.88
C THR A 172 0.31 -2.16 -17.40
N VAL A 173 0.26 -3.41 -16.95
CA VAL A 173 -0.07 -3.74 -15.56
C VAL A 173 1.19 -4.09 -14.79
N LEU A 174 1.38 -3.46 -13.63
CA LEU A 174 2.58 -3.60 -12.81
C LEU A 174 2.32 -4.45 -11.57
N SER A 175 1.09 -4.45 -11.05
CA SER A 175 0.66 -5.30 -9.94
C SER A 175 -0.81 -5.67 -10.10
N ASP A 176 -1.16 -6.90 -9.73
CA ASP A 176 -2.49 -7.51 -9.79
C ASP A 176 -3.08 -7.67 -11.21
N ILE A 177 -4.26 -7.09 -11.49
CA ILE A 177 -5.06 -7.35 -12.69
C ILE A 177 -5.87 -6.15 -13.15
N VAL A 178 -6.03 -6.00 -14.47
CA VAL A 178 -6.93 -5.03 -15.12
C VAL A 178 -7.92 -5.77 -16.00
N SER A 179 -9.21 -5.50 -15.79
CA SER A 179 -10.26 -5.92 -16.71
C SER A 179 -10.50 -4.83 -17.73
N ILE A 180 -10.50 -5.16 -19.02
CA ILE A 180 -10.64 -4.22 -20.12
C ILE A 180 -11.85 -4.66 -20.93
N ALA A 181 -12.83 -3.79 -21.06
CA ALA A 181 -14.05 -4.04 -21.81
C ALA A 181 -14.35 -2.88 -22.74
N ARG A 182 -15.13 -3.16 -23.80
CA ARG A 182 -15.67 -2.10 -24.64
C ARG A 182 -16.74 -1.31 -23.87
N GLU A 183 -16.76 0.00 -24.06
CA GLU A 183 -17.79 0.86 -23.46
C GLU A 183 -19.17 0.56 -24.06
N ALA A 184 -20.16 0.31 -23.19
CA ALA A 184 -21.54 0.05 -23.60
C ALA A 184 -22.15 1.29 -24.29
N GLY A 185 -22.88 1.09 -25.37
CA GLY A 185 -23.60 2.16 -26.09
C GLY A 185 -22.86 2.77 -27.27
N LEU A 186 -21.58 2.45 -27.50
CA LEU A 186 -20.89 2.83 -28.73
C LEU A 186 -21.21 1.85 -29.86
N SER A 187 -22.26 2.11 -30.64
CA SER A 187 -22.74 1.30 -31.77
C SER A 187 -21.85 1.39 -33.03
N THR A 188 -20.53 1.29 -32.91
CA THR A 188 -19.64 1.20 -34.07
C THR A 188 -19.52 -0.25 -34.55
N SER A 189 -19.93 -0.48 -35.79
CA SER A 189 -20.41 -1.76 -36.35
C SER A 189 -19.32 -2.70 -36.91
N SER A 190 -18.07 -2.73 -36.44
CA SER A 190 -17.06 -3.60 -37.11
C SER A 190 -15.93 -4.20 -36.27
N VAL A 191 -15.92 -4.08 -34.94
CA VAL A 191 -14.78 -4.53 -34.13
C VAL A 191 -15.13 -5.70 -33.20
N PRO A 192 -14.42 -6.85 -33.29
CA PRO A 192 -14.66 -8.06 -32.49
C PRO A 192 -13.96 -8.07 -31.11
N PHE A 193 -13.45 -6.94 -30.61
CA PHE A 193 -12.91 -6.88 -29.25
C PHE A 193 -14.07 -6.75 -28.26
N ALA A 194 -14.35 -7.82 -27.52
CA ALA A 194 -15.35 -7.81 -26.47
C ALA A 194 -14.72 -7.41 -25.13
N GLU A 195 -13.79 -8.23 -24.64
CA GLU A 195 -13.18 -8.10 -23.32
C GLU A 195 -11.77 -8.72 -23.32
N ALA A 196 -10.90 -8.21 -22.45
CA ALA A 196 -9.60 -8.79 -22.16
C ALA A 196 -9.23 -8.60 -20.69
N THR A 197 -8.34 -9.45 -20.20
CA THR A 197 -7.82 -9.38 -18.83
C THR A 197 -6.30 -9.36 -18.88
N VAL A 198 -5.71 -8.26 -18.41
CA VAL A 198 -4.26 -8.03 -18.38
C VAL A 198 -3.78 -8.20 -16.95
N VAL A 199 -2.77 -9.05 -16.73
CA VAL A 199 -2.19 -9.28 -15.39
C VAL A 199 -0.84 -8.58 -15.25
N ALA A 200 -0.33 -8.50 -14.02
CA ALA A 200 0.99 -7.94 -13.73
C ALA A 200 2.09 -8.50 -14.65
N GLY A 201 2.93 -7.61 -15.18
CA GLY A 201 3.98 -7.96 -16.14
C GLY A 201 3.51 -8.06 -17.59
N GLU A 202 2.22 -7.81 -17.89
CA GLU A 202 1.69 -7.77 -19.25
C GLU A 202 1.38 -6.35 -19.72
N ARG A 203 1.36 -6.18 -21.05
CA ARG A 203 0.88 -5.00 -21.76
C ARG A 203 -0.13 -5.40 -22.82
N LEU A 204 -1.30 -4.76 -22.81
CA LEU A 204 -2.25 -4.80 -23.92
C LEU A 204 -2.09 -3.53 -24.76
N SER A 205 -1.82 -3.69 -26.06
CA SER A 205 -1.83 -2.60 -27.03
C SER A 205 -3.04 -2.74 -27.93
N LEU A 206 -3.81 -1.66 -28.07
CA LEU A 206 -4.97 -1.53 -28.95
C LEU A 206 -4.66 -0.46 -29.99
N THR A 207 -4.52 -0.87 -31.24
CA THR A 207 -4.28 0.04 -32.37
C THR A 207 -5.51 0.05 -33.27
N SER A 208 -5.89 1.21 -33.81
CA SER A 208 -6.93 1.30 -34.82
C SER A 208 -6.28 1.50 -36.19
N ASP A 209 -6.67 0.72 -37.18
CA ASP A 209 -6.29 1.00 -38.57
C ASP A 209 -7.15 2.13 -39.17
N GLU A 210 -6.84 2.52 -40.41
CA GLU A 210 -7.57 3.56 -41.16
C GLU A 210 -9.05 3.23 -41.38
N THR A 211 -9.45 1.95 -41.25
CA THR A 211 -10.84 1.49 -41.38
C THR A 211 -11.61 1.56 -40.07
N GLY A 212 -10.95 1.94 -38.96
CA GLY A 212 -11.53 1.90 -37.62
C GLY A 212 -11.53 0.51 -37.00
N LYS A 213 -10.88 -0.48 -37.62
CA LYS A 213 -10.75 -1.83 -37.05
C LYS A 213 -9.70 -1.77 -35.95
N VAL A 214 -10.10 -2.15 -34.74
CA VAL A 214 -9.17 -2.25 -33.61
C VAL A 214 -8.49 -3.61 -33.63
N GLU A 215 -7.17 -3.61 -33.58
CA GLU A 215 -6.33 -4.79 -33.38
C GLU A 215 -5.78 -4.76 -31.96
N SER A 216 -5.79 -5.91 -31.30
CA SER A 216 -5.30 -6.08 -29.94
C SER A 216 -4.09 -6.99 -29.89
N ALA A 217 -3.02 -6.57 -29.22
CA ALA A 217 -1.83 -7.36 -28.99
C ALA A 217 -1.51 -7.41 -27.49
N LEU A 218 -1.54 -8.61 -26.90
CA LEU A 218 -1.09 -8.86 -25.54
C LEU A 218 0.40 -9.26 -25.57
N GLN A 219 1.22 -8.59 -24.77
CA GLN A 219 2.66 -8.80 -24.72
C GLN A 219 3.12 -8.97 -23.28
N GLN A 220 3.96 -9.97 -23.02
CA GLN A 220 4.68 -10.10 -21.75
C GLN A 220 5.90 -9.17 -21.74
N LEU A 221 6.06 -8.39 -20.68
CA LEU A 221 7.22 -7.51 -20.51
C LEU A 221 8.46 -8.35 -20.17
N THR A 222 9.62 -7.85 -20.59
CA THR A 222 10.89 -8.36 -20.09
C THR A 222 11.10 -7.91 -18.64
N GLU A 223 11.86 -8.69 -17.88
CA GLU A 223 12.17 -8.40 -16.46
C GLU A 223 12.72 -6.98 -16.29
N SER A 224 13.64 -6.55 -17.17
CA SER A 224 14.22 -5.21 -17.18
C SER A 224 13.21 -4.08 -17.44
N VAL A 225 12.28 -4.25 -18.39
CA VAL A 225 11.26 -3.24 -18.72
C VAL A 225 10.24 -3.16 -17.58
N LEU A 226 9.90 -4.30 -16.97
CA LEU A 226 9.02 -4.34 -15.83
C LEU A 226 9.64 -3.63 -14.62
N ALA A 227 10.91 -3.91 -14.31
CA ALA A 227 11.65 -3.23 -13.26
C ALA A 227 11.74 -1.71 -13.49
N GLU A 228 12.06 -1.28 -14.72
CA GLU A 228 12.08 0.14 -15.10
C GLU A 228 10.74 0.82 -14.81
N LYS A 229 9.62 0.18 -15.18
CA LYS A 229 8.29 0.74 -14.96
C LYS A 229 7.88 0.77 -13.49
N ILE A 230 8.21 -0.27 -12.72
CA ILE A 230 8.00 -0.30 -11.27
C ILE A 230 8.76 0.86 -10.62
N ASN A 231 10.04 1.02 -10.96
CA ASN A 231 10.89 2.09 -10.40
C ASN A 231 10.36 3.48 -10.80
N LYS A 232 9.91 3.66 -12.05
CA LYS A 232 9.31 4.92 -12.50
C LYS A 232 8.04 5.25 -11.70
N GLN A 233 7.16 4.28 -11.48
CA GLN A 233 5.98 4.49 -10.66
C GLN A 233 6.33 4.83 -9.22
N ALA A 234 7.27 4.09 -8.63
CA ALA A 234 7.75 4.34 -7.28
C ALA A 234 8.32 5.76 -7.13
N GLN A 235 9.09 6.26 -8.10
CA GLN A 235 9.60 7.63 -8.12
C GLN A 235 8.49 8.69 -8.18
N LEU A 236 7.35 8.39 -8.82
CA LEU A 236 6.19 9.27 -8.83
C LEU A 236 5.47 9.25 -7.48
N ALA A 237 5.40 8.10 -6.80
CA ALA A 237 4.75 7.91 -5.51
C ALA A 237 5.56 8.44 -4.31
N SER A 238 6.87 8.23 -4.31
CA SER A 238 7.82 8.61 -3.25
C SER A 238 8.11 10.11 -3.20
N ARG A 239 7.48 10.91 -4.06
CA ARG A 239 7.65 12.36 -4.00
C ARG A 239 7.13 12.85 -2.65
N PRO A 240 7.94 13.58 -1.88
CA PRO A 240 7.67 13.77 -0.46
C PRO A 240 6.32 14.42 -0.13
N ALA A 241 5.82 15.26 -1.04
CA ALA A 241 4.54 15.92 -0.89
C ALA A 241 3.34 14.95 -0.88
N VAL A 242 3.48 13.70 -1.36
CA VAL A 242 2.37 12.74 -1.38
C VAL A 242 2.02 12.27 0.04
N GLY A 243 3.02 11.85 0.83
CA GLY A 243 2.80 11.43 2.22
C GLY A 243 2.24 12.55 3.09
N ASP A 244 2.78 13.76 2.91
CA ASP A 244 2.28 14.97 3.58
C ASP A 244 0.79 15.21 3.22
N ILE A 245 0.41 15.10 1.94
CA ILE A 245 -0.98 15.31 1.54
C ILE A 245 -1.90 14.20 2.06
N VAL A 246 -1.45 12.95 2.17
CA VAL A 246 -2.25 11.88 2.79
C VAL A 246 -2.57 12.24 4.24
N LEU A 247 -1.58 12.70 5.01
CA LEU A 247 -1.82 13.17 6.39
C LEU A 247 -2.77 14.39 6.43
N PHE A 248 -2.65 15.30 5.47
CA PHE A 248 -3.56 16.43 5.31
C PHE A 248 -5.00 16.00 5.03
N LEU A 249 -5.18 15.00 4.16
CA LEU A 249 -6.50 14.44 3.82
C LEU A 249 -7.13 13.74 5.03
N GLU A 250 -6.33 13.15 5.91
CA GLU A 250 -6.79 12.58 7.18
C GLU A 250 -7.10 13.63 8.26
N ASN A 251 -7.13 14.91 7.88
CA ASN A 251 -7.34 16.06 8.77
C ASN A 251 -6.34 16.11 9.94
N LEU A 252 -5.18 15.48 9.80
CA LEU A 252 -4.09 15.73 10.71
C LEU A 252 -3.48 17.08 10.33
N PRO A 253 -3.30 17.99 11.29
CA PRO A 253 -2.63 19.24 11.02
C PRO A 253 -1.23 18.92 10.52
N LEU A 254 -0.97 19.16 9.23
CA LEU A 254 0.39 19.26 8.75
C LEU A 254 0.99 20.47 9.47
N PRO A 255 2.04 20.27 10.28
CA PRO A 255 2.70 21.42 10.87
C PRO A 255 3.32 22.22 9.73
N ASP A 256 3.07 23.54 9.73
CA ASP A 256 4.01 24.46 9.12
C ASP A 256 5.32 24.21 9.86
N ALA A 257 6.22 23.46 9.24
CA ALA A 257 7.49 23.12 9.86
C ALA A 257 8.15 24.45 10.26
N GLY A 258 8.21 24.66 11.58
CA GLY A 258 8.34 25.97 12.15
C GLY A 258 9.64 26.59 11.65
N ARG A 259 9.57 27.75 10.98
CA ARG A 259 10.76 28.48 10.54
C ARG A 259 11.66 28.77 11.75
N GLY A 260 12.70 27.95 11.92
CA GLY A 260 13.88 28.18 12.77
C GLY A 260 13.60 28.85 14.12
N THR A 261 12.72 28.29 14.96
CA THR A 261 12.60 28.79 16.33
C THR A 261 13.85 28.38 17.13
N SER A 262 14.45 29.33 17.85
CA SER A 262 15.69 29.10 18.61
C SER A 262 15.54 27.97 19.65
N ARG A 263 16.64 27.30 20.03
CA ARG A 263 16.70 26.19 21.02
C ARG A 263 15.89 26.42 22.32
N THR A 264 15.75 27.67 22.74
CA THR A 264 14.99 28.04 23.95
C THR A 264 13.48 28.00 23.74
N VAL A 265 13.02 28.39 22.55
CA VAL A 265 11.60 28.38 22.18
C VAL A 265 11.13 26.94 22.03
N HIS A 266 11.93 26.08 21.40
CA HIS A 266 11.62 24.64 21.24
C HIS A 266 11.34 23.93 22.57
N ARG A 267 12.08 24.25 23.63
CA ARG A 267 11.87 23.67 24.97
C ARG A 267 10.57 24.14 25.61
N ILE A 268 10.16 25.38 25.34
CA ILE A 268 8.90 25.93 25.82
C ILE A 268 7.73 25.30 25.04
N GLU A 269 7.86 25.14 23.73
CA GLU A 269 6.89 24.44 22.87
C GLU A 269 6.68 23.01 23.36
N ARG A 270 7.75 22.22 23.54
CA ARG A 270 7.67 20.85 24.09
C ARG A 270 7.03 20.80 25.49
N PHE A 271 7.31 21.79 26.34
CA PHE A 271 6.68 21.87 27.66
C PHE A 271 5.17 22.15 27.54
N ILE A 272 4.78 23.09 26.69
CA ILE A 272 3.37 23.42 26.42
C ILE A 272 2.63 22.22 25.80
N GLU A 273 3.26 21.53 24.86
CA GLU A 273 2.79 20.27 24.27
C GLU A 273 2.50 19.22 25.36
N SER A 274 3.43 19.01 26.30
CA SER A 274 3.26 18.06 27.39
C SER A 274 2.09 18.43 28.33
N LEU A 275 1.93 19.72 28.65
CA LEU A 275 0.84 20.19 29.50
C LEU A 275 -0.51 20.04 28.83
N ALA A 276 -0.59 20.38 27.55
CA ALA A 276 -1.85 20.33 26.83
C ALA A 276 -2.24 18.88 26.48
N GLY A 277 -1.27 17.96 26.30
CA GLY A 277 -1.53 16.52 26.26
C GLY A 277 -2.01 15.94 27.60
N ALA A 278 -1.56 16.49 28.73
CA ALA A 278 -2.04 16.09 30.06
C ALA A 278 -3.43 16.68 30.41
N ALA A 279 -3.79 17.80 29.77
CA ALA A 279 -5.09 18.45 29.97
C ALA A 279 -6.21 17.81 29.15
N GLU A 280 -5.87 17.18 28.02
CA GLU A 280 -6.83 16.46 27.17
C GLU A 280 -7.25 15.14 27.86
N ARG A 281 -8.56 14.99 28.07
CA ARG A 281 -9.13 13.81 28.77
C ARG A 281 -9.87 12.89 27.83
N ASP A 282 -10.26 13.39 26.66
CA ASP A 282 -10.90 12.58 25.65
C ASP A 282 -9.82 11.75 24.91
N PRO A 283 -9.84 10.42 24.98
CA PRO A 283 -8.85 9.59 24.32
C PRO A 283 -8.82 9.81 22.80
N ASP A 284 -9.96 10.12 22.16
CA ASP A 284 -10.02 10.39 20.72
C ASP A 284 -9.25 11.64 20.33
N ALA A 285 -9.53 12.77 20.99
CA ALA A 285 -8.81 14.02 20.79
C ALA A 285 -7.31 13.87 21.12
N LYS A 286 -7.00 13.13 22.19
CA LYS A 286 -5.61 12.90 22.61
C LYS A 286 -4.82 12.05 21.62
N THR A 287 -5.41 10.98 21.08
CA THR A 287 -4.80 10.18 20.02
C THR A 287 -4.50 11.03 18.79
N ARG A 288 -5.49 11.79 18.28
CA ARG A 288 -5.28 12.67 17.11
C ARG A 288 -4.16 13.67 17.33
N ARG A 289 -4.11 14.26 18.53
CA ARG A 289 -3.04 15.18 18.92
C ARG A 289 -1.67 14.50 18.89
N LEU A 290 -1.54 13.32 19.51
CA LEU A 290 -0.29 12.57 19.55
C LEU A 290 0.18 12.20 18.13
N LEU A 291 -0.74 11.79 17.26
CA LEU A 291 -0.46 11.52 15.84
C LEU A 291 0.03 12.77 15.10
N GLY A 292 -0.62 13.93 15.30
CA GLY A 292 -0.17 15.20 14.71
C GLY A 292 1.22 15.62 15.20
N GLN A 293 1.53 15.42 16.48
CA GLN A 293 2.87 15.66 17.03
C GLN A 293 3.90 14.69 16.44
N ALA A 294 3.53 13.43 16.20
CA ALA A 294 4.42 12.47 15.56
C ALA A 294 4.75 12.92 14.12
N ALA A 295 3.76 13.36 13.35
CA ALA A 295 3.97 13.95 12.03
C ALA A 295 4.91 15.18 12.08
N GLU A 296 4.78 16.03 13.10
CA GLU A 296 5.68 17.16 13.34
C GLU A 296 7.14 16.73 13.54
N ARG A 297 7.39 15.68 14.31
CA ARG A 297 8.75 15.16 14.48
C ARG A 297 9.34 14.64 13.17
N LEU A 298 8.54 14.02 12.31
CA LEU A 298 9.01 13.60 10.97
C LEU A 298 9.34 14.80 10.08
N ALA A 299 8.49 15.84 10.09
CA ALA A 299 8.76 17.08 9.37
C ALA A 299 10.06 17.75 9.85
N GLU A 300 10.28 17.84 11.17
CA GLU A 300 11.53 18.37 11.76
C GLU A 300 12.77 17.57 11.34
N VAL A 301 12.68 16.23 11.27
CA VAL A 301 13.78 15.36 10.80
C VAL A 301 14.14 15.66 9.35
N ARG A 302 13.14 15.95 8.53
CA ARG A 302 13.29 16.24 7.10
C ARG A 302 13.93 17.60 6.84
N GLU A 303 13.52 18.63 7.59
CA GLU A 303 13.94 20.00 7.29
C GLU A 303 15.40 20.32 7.60
N ARG A 304 16.04 19.62 8.55
CA ARG A 304 17.49 19.52 8.88
C ARG A 304 18.39 20.77 8.91
N GLY A 305 17.99 21.92 8.38
CA GLY A 305 18.88 23.01 8.03
C GLY A 305 19.39 23.81 9.22
N GLU A 306 18.66 23.83 10.34
CA GLU A 306 18.97 24.71 11.48
C GLU A 306 18.59 24.14 12.86
N VAL A 307 18.13 22.89 12.95
CA VAL A 307 17.55 22.36 14.19
C VAL A 307 18.66 21.94 15.16
N SER A 308 18.60 22.45 16.39
CA SER A 308 19.58 22.15 17.45
C SER A 308 19.47 20.74 18.07
N VAL A 309 18.54 19.92 17.57
CA VAL A 309 18.19 18.59 18.08
C VAL A 309 18.71 17.54 17.10
N SER A 310 19.30 16.44 17.61
CA SER A 310 19.75 15.36 16.73
C SER A 310 18.57 14.60 16.13
N VAL A 311 18.74 14.07 14.92
CA VAL A 311 17.71 13.26 14.27
C VAL A 311 17.33 12.04 15.10
N GLN A 312 18.29 11.41 15.77
CA GLN A 312 18.02 10.32 16.71
C GLN A 312 17.04 10.73 17.82
N GLU A 313 17.20 11.92 18.41
CA GLU A 313 16.29 12.39 19.47
C GLU A 313 14.88 12.66 18.93
N LEU A 314 14.76 13.21 17.71
CA LEU A 314 13.48 13.43 17.07
C LEU A 314 12.76 12.13 16.73
N LEU A 315 13.49 11.14 16.19
CA LEU A 315 12.94 9.83 15.85
C LEU A 315 12.51 9.04 17.10
N TYR A 316 13.27 9.11 18.20
CA TYR A 316 12.81 8.53 19.47
C TYR A 316 11.58 9.24 20.03
N SER A 317 11.48 10.56 19.87
CA SER A 317 10.27 11.30 20.24
C SER A 317 9.08 10.87 19.38
N TYR A 318 9.28 10.62 18.08
CA TYR A 318 8.26 10.09 17.18
C TYR A 318 7.78 8.71 17.66
N GLU A 319 8.69 7.79 17.97
CA GLU A 319 8.36 6.44 18.45
C GLU A 319 7.54 6.48 19.75
N ASP A 320 7.91 7.34 20.72
CA ASP A 320 7.15 7.53 21.96
C ASP A 320 5.72 8.04 21.68
N LEU A 321 5.57 9.00 20.77
CA LEU A 321 4.28 9.59 20.43
C LEU A 321 3.34 8.57 19.76
N ILE A 322 3.85 7.73 18.85
CA ILE A 322 3.06 6.65 18.23
C ILE A 322 2.68 5.59 19.27
N GLY A 323 3.61 5.15 20.10
CA GLY A 323 3.33 4.17 21.16
C GLY A 323 2.25 4.67 22.13
N ARG A 324 2.29 5.96 22.49
CA ARG A 324 1.25 6.59 23.31
C ARG A 324 -0.06 6.75 22.56
N ALA A 325 -0.04 7.15 21.29
CA ALA A 325 -1.25 7.27 20.47
C ALA A 325 -1.99 5.92 20.38
N LEU A 326 -1.23 4.83 20.20
CA LEU A 326 -1.75 3.47 20.22
C LEU A 326 -2.37 3.11 21.57
N ALA A 327 -1.68 3.41 22.68
CA ALA A 327 -2.21 3.14 24.03
C ALA A 327 -3.52 3.89 24.30
N GLU A 328 -3.58 5.20 23.98
CA GLU A 328 -4.79 6.01 24.17
C GLU A 328 -5.92 5.57 23.23
N ALA A 329 -5.60 5.14 22.00
CA ALA A 329 -6.60 4.62 21.07
C ALA A 329 -7.21 3.28 21.54
N SER A 330 -6.41 2.43 22.19
CA SER A 330 -6.90 1.20 22.83
C SER A 330 -7.90 1.49 23.96
N ASP A 331 -7.73 2.61 24.66
CA ASP A 331 -8.67 3.07 25.69
C ASP A 331 -9.90 3.77 25.10
N SER A 332 -9.84 4.24 23.84
CA SER A 332 -10.98 4.81 23.13
C SER A 332 -12.05 3.76 22.85
N LYS A 333 -13.32 4.19 22.93
CA LYS A 333 -14.49 3.39 22.51
C LYS A 333 -14.84 3.58 21.04
N ASN A 334 -14.19 4.52 20.34
CA ASN A 334 -14.45 4.81 18.95
C ASN A 334 -13.53 3.95 18.05
N PRO A 335 -14.08 3.00 17.27
CA PRO A 335 -13.28 2.20 16.35
C PRO A 335 -12.61 3.03 15.25
N GLU A 336 -13.15 4.21 14.90
CA GLU A 336 -12.54 5.11 13.92
C GLU A 336 -11.20 5.65 14.42
N THR A 337 -11.09 5.98 15.70
CA THR A 337 -9.82 6.44 16.31
C THR A 337 -8.74 5.37 16.24
N ARG A 338 -9.10 4.10 16.46
CA ARG A 338 -8.15 2.97 16.34
C ARG A 338 -7.75 2.71 14.89
N SER A 339 -8.71 2.79 13.96
CA SER A 339 -8.42 2.72 12.53
C SER A 339 -7.50 3.86 12.08
N LEU A 340 -7.71 5.07 12.59
CA LEU A 340 -6.87 6.24 12.32
C LEU A 340 -5.40 6.00 12.71
N VAL A 341 -5.13 5.41 13.88
CA VAL A 341 -3.74 5.08 14.27
C VAL A 341 -3.07 4.16 13.25
N ALA A 342 -3.76 3.10 12.80
CA ALA A 342 -3.22 2.19 11.79
C ALA A 342 -2.97 2.92 10.46
N GLN A 343 -3.93 3.72 9.99
CA GLN A 343 -3.83 4.47 8.73
C GLN A 343 -2.67 5.47 8.75
N VAL A 344 -2.58 6.25 9.82
CA VAL A 344 -1.56 7.30 9.97
C VAL A 344 -0.17 6.69 10.16
N THR A 345 -0.04 5.60 10.91
CA THR A 345 1.24 4.91 11.06
C THR A 345 1.72 4.35 9.72
N LEU A 346 0.82 3.85 8.88
CA LEU A 346 1.15 3.41 7.52
C LEU A 346 1.61 4.60 6.64
N ALA A 347 0.92 5.74 6.70
CA ALA A 347 1.35 6.95 5.99
C ALA A 347 2.70 7.49 6.48
N HIS A 348 2.97 7.44 7.79
CA HIS A 348 4.26 7.82 8.36
C HIS A 348 5.40 6.92 7.87
N LEU A 349 5.15 5.65 7.54
CA LEU A 349 6.16 4.78 6.93
C LEU A 349 6.63 5.32 5.56
N ASP A 350 5.71 5.87 4.75
CA ASP A 350 6.07 6.49 3.48
C ASP A 350 6.93 7.74 3.69
N VAL A 351 6.57 8.57 4.67
CA VAL A 351 7.35 9.77 5.04
C VAL A 351 8.75 9.37 5.54
N LEU A 352 8.86 8.36 6.40
CA LEU A 352 10.14 7.86 6.91
C LEU A 352 11.04 7.32 5.79
N LYS A 353 10.48 6.64 4.79
CA LYS A 353 11.24 6.18 3.62
C LYS A 353 11.70 7.34 2.73
N SER A 354 10.84 8.33 2.52
CA SER A 354 11.23 9.55 1.83
C SER A 354 12.40 10.23 2.56
N ILE A 355 12.29 10.40 3.88
CA ILE A 355 13.37 10.90 4.74
C ILE A 355 14.64 10.07 4.56
N LEU A 356 14.56 8.74 4.58
CA LEU A 356 15.72 7.85 4.43
C LEU A 356 16.52 8.13 3.15
N SER A 357 15.84 8.52 2.06
CA SER A 357 16.48 8.85 0.79
C SER A 357 17.15 10.23 0.76
N GLU A 358 16.64 11.19 1.54
CA GLU A 358 17.11 12.58 1.58
C GLU A 358 18.19 12.80 2.65
N ILE A 359 18.27 11.89 3.63
CA ILE A 359 19.07 12.08 4.84
C ILE A 359 20.53 11.62 4.68
N PRO A 360 21.50 12.35 5.28
CA PRO A 360 22.90 11.93 5.40
C PRO A 360 23.09 10.50 5.92
N GLU A 361 24.09 9.82 5.37
CA GLU A 361 24.39 8.40 5.62
C GLU A 361 24.57 8.09 7.11
N GLU A 362 25.14 9.02 7.89
CA GLU A 362 25.37 8.85 9.32
C GLU A 362 24.10 8.66 10.15
N ASP A 363 22.96 9.15 9.67
CA ASP A 363 21.69 9.11 10.39
C ASP A 363 20.69 8.11 9.81
N ARG A 364 20.98 7.55 8.64
CA ARG A 364 20.17 6.49 8.02
C ARG A 364 19.92 5.29 8.94
N PRO A 365 20.89 4.82 9.77
CA PRO A 365 20.64 3.73 10.69
C PRO A 365 19.48 4.01 11.66
N PHE A 366 19.34 5.26 12.14
CA PHE A 366 18.26 5.65 13.05
C PHE A 366 16.90 5.65 12.32
N VAL A 367 16.84 6.21 11.12
CA VAL A 367 15.59 6.20 10.32
C VAL A 367 15.17 4.77 10.00
N LYS A 368 16.13 3.91 9.64
CA LYS A 368 15.91 2.49 9.38
C LYS A 368 15.39 1.76 10.63
N GLU A 369 15.95 2.02 11.81
CA GLU A 369 15.44 1.49 13.08
C GLU A 369 13.99 1.94 13.33
N THR A 370 13.70 3.22 13.14
CA THR A 370 12.36 3.78 13.34
C THR A 370 11.33 3.25 12.33
N ILE A 371 11.71 2.99 11.08
CA ILE A 371 10.85 2.29 10.11
C ILE A 371 10.45 0.92 10.64
N MET A 372 11.41 0.17 11.22
CA MET A 372 11.12 -1.16 11.77
C MET A 372 10.18 -1.10 12.98
N VAL A 373 10.34 -0.10 13.85
CA VAL A 373 9.45 0.13 14.99
C VAL A 373 8.04 0.49 14.49
N ALA A 374 7.92 1.45 13.57
CA ALA A 374 6.63 1.86 13.01
C ALA A 374 5.89 0.72 12.30
N ARG A 375 6.59 -0.20 11.63
CA ARG A 375 5.98 -1.42 11.06
C ARG A 375 5.40 -2.34 12.14
N ALA A 376 6.10 -2.51 13.25
CA ALA A 376 5.61 -3.32 14.38
C ALA A 376 4.42 -2.64 15.08
N ASP A 377 4.47 -1.33 15.27
CA ASP A 377 3.38 -0.54 15.85
C ASP A 377 2.13 -0.58 14.98
N TYR A 378 2.29 -0.54 13.65
CA TYR A 378 1.20 -0.70 12.70
C TYR A 378 0.49 -2.06 12.82
N ILE A 379 1.26 -3.17 12.88
CA ILE A 379 0.69 -4.51 13.10
C ILE A 379 -0.05 -4.56 14.45
N SER A 380 0.52 -3.94 15.49
CA SER A 380 -0.09 -3.86 16.82
C SER A 380 -1.41 -3.06 16.78
N ALA A 381 -1.44 -1.93 16.07
CA ALA A 381 -2.64 -1.12 15.86
C ALA A 381 -3.78 -1.91 15.19
N ILE A 382 -3.47 -2.70 14.17
CA ILE A 382 -4.44 -3.58 13.51
C ILE A 382 -4.98 -4.63 14.49
N GLN A 383 -4.12 -5.27 15.28
CA GLN A 383 -4.52 -6.27 16.27
C GLN A 383 -5.41 -5.68 17.38
N GLU A 384 -5.10 -4.48 17.86
CA GLU A 384 -5.94 -3.77 18.84
C GLU A 384 -7.30 -3.35 18.25
N LEU A 385 -7.32 -2.90 17.00
CA LEU A 385 -8.54 -2.60 16.26
C LEU A 385 -9.41 -3.85 16.09
N ALA A 386 -8.80 -5.03 15.87
CA ALA A 386 -9.51 -6.29 15.67
C ALA A 386 -10.40 -6.69 16.85
N LYS A 387 -10.05 -6.25 18.07
CA LYS A 387 -10.80 -6.57 19.29
C LYS A 387 -12.21 -5.99 19.30
N GLU A 388 -12.43 -4.85 18.64
CA GLU A 388 -13.73 -4.17 18.58
C GLU A 388 -14.34 -4.19 17.18
N ASN A 389 -13.50 -4.03 16.14
CA ASN A 389 -13.94 -3.97 14.75
C ASN A 389 -13.04 -4.83 13.85
N PRO A 390 -13.24 -6.17 13.84
CA PRO A 390 -12.43 -7.09 13.05
C PRO A 390 -12.56 -6.87 11.54
N LYS A 391 -13.70 -6.36 11.06
CA LYS A 391 -13.90 -6.03 9.63
C LYS A 391 -12.97 -4.89 9.21
N GLU A 392 -13.00 -3.78 9.94
CA GLU A 392 -12.13 -2.63 9.65
C GLU A 392 -10.65 -2.97 9.90
N SER A 393 -10.36 -3.77 10.93
CA SER A 393 -9.00 -4.29 11.17
C SER A 393 -8.48 -5.12 10.00
N LEU A 394 -9.28 -6.06 9.47
CA LEU A 394 -8.90 -6.83 8.29
C LEU A 394 -8.70 -5.91 7.08
N ALA A 395 -9.60 -4.94 6.87
CA ALA A 395 -9.48 -3.97 5.78
C ALA A 395 -8.16 -3.19 5.86
N GLN A 396 -7.83 -2.63 7.03
CA GLN A 396 -6.58 -1.93 7.24
C GLN A 396 -5.38 -2.85 7.06
N GLY A 397 -5.43 -4.07 7.60
CA GLY A 397 -4.34 -5.02 7.44
C GLY A 397 -4.12 -5.46 5.99
N ILE A 398 -5.16 -5.62 5.17
CA ILE A 398 -4.94 -5.90 3.74
C ILE A 398 -4.31 -4.70 3.03
N ARG A 399 -4.68 -3.44 3.39
CA ARG A 399 -3.98 -2.25 2.87
C ARG A 399 -2.48 -2.30 3.17
N GLY A 400 -2.09 -2.63 4.41
CA GLY A 400 -0.68 -2.80 4.76
C GLY A 400 -0.01 -3.96 4.04
N GLN A 401 -0.72 -5.08 3.84
CA GLN A 401 -0.19 -6.24 3.13
C GLN A 401 0.20 -5.85 1.71
N LYS A 402 -0.67 -5.11 1.03
CA LYS A 402 -0.44 -4.56 -0.29
C LYS A 402 0.68 -3.52 -0.29
N HIS A 403 0.74 -2.66 0.72
CA HIS A 403 1.80 -1.67 0.91
C HIS A 403 3.18 -2.33 0.98
N PHE A 404 3.37 -3.30 1.89
CA PHE A 404 4.65 -4.01 2.03
C PHE A 404 5.03 -4.85 0.82
N LEU A 405 4.06 -5.44 0.10
CA LEU A 405 4.37 -6.14 -1.14
C LEU A 405 4.82 -5.21 -2.26
N ALA A 406 4.20 -4.03 -2.38
CA ALA A 406 4.62 -3.03 -3.34
C ALA A 406 6.02 -2.50 -3.01
N ASP A 407 6.33 -2.32 -1.72
CA ASP A 407 7.67 -1.96 -1.26
C ASP A 407 8.71 -3.04 -1.58
N ALA A 408 8.37 -4.31 -1.32
CA ALA A 408 9.22 -5.44 -1.67
C ALA A 408 9.46 -5.51 -3.18
N GLN A 409 8.42 -5.23 -3.98
CA GLN A 409 8.50 -5.17 -5.45
C GLN A 409 9.39 -4.04 -5.94
N GLU A 410 9.25 -2.85 -5.37
CA GLU A 410 10.12 -1.70 -5.65
C GLU A 410 11.57 -2.00 -5.26
N SER A 411 11.80 -2.48 -4.04
CA SER A 411 13.14 -2.84 -3.55
C SER A 411 13.79 -3.89 -4.44
N ALA A 412 13.04 -4.91 -4.86
CA ALA A 412 13.52 -5.94 -5.77
C ALA A 412 13.85 -5.37 -7.16
N ALA A 413 12.97 -4.53 -7.73
CA ALA A 413 13.20 -3.86 -9.01
C ALA A 413 14.39 -2.88 -8.98
N ASN A 414 14.74 -2.35 -7.81
CA ASN A 414 15.91 -1.49 -7.60
C ASN A 414 17.21 -2.27 -7.29
N GLY A 415 17.19 -3.60 -7.30
CA GLY A 415 18.39 -4.38 -6.96
C GLY A 415 18.66 -4.50 -5.45
N ASN A 416 17.77 -4.01 -4.59
CA ASN A 416 17.98 -3.90 -3.15
C ASN A 416 17.43 -5.14 -2.41
N SER A 417 18.25 -6.19 -2.36
CA SER A 417 17.91 -7.47 -1.75
C SER A 417 17.56 -7.38 -0.26
N ILE A 418 18.23 -6.51 0.49
CA ILE A 418 18.05 -6.42 1.95
C ILE A 418 16.70 -5.81 2.28
N ASP A 419 16.36 -4.68 1.67
CA ASP A 419 15.08 -4.03 1.94
C ASP A 419 13.92 -4.88 1.38
N ALA A 420 14.10 -5.53 0.21
CA ALA A 420 13.12 -6.49 -0.31
C ALA A 420 12.87 -7.66 0.66
N PHE A 421 13.92 -8.24 1.25
CA PHE A 421 13.79 -9.28 2.26
C PHE A 421 13.03 -8.79 3.50
N GLU A 422 13.36 -7.61 4.01
CA GLU A 422 12.70 -7.05 5.21
C GLU A 422 11.23 -6.72 4.95
N ASP A 423 10.88 -6.20 3.78
CA ASP A 423 9.50 -5.95 3.37
C ASP A 423 8.69 -7.25 3.29
N LEU A 424 9.26 -8.30 2.67
CA LEU A 424 8.66 -9.63 2.62
C LEU A 424 8.48 -10.26 4.01
N ARG A 425 9.43 -10.05 4.92
CA ARG A 425 9.36 -10.53 6.31
C ARG A 425 8.24 -9.86 7.08
N ILE A 426 8.01 -8.57 6.85
CA ILE A 426 6.94 -7.83 7.50
C ILE A 426 5.58 -8.23 6.92
N TYR A 427 5.50 -8.43 5.59
CA TYR A 427 4.34 -9.06 4.95
C TYR A 427 3.99 -10.41 5.59
N ASP A 428 4.97 -11.30 5.81
CA ASP A 428 4.72 -12.62 6.41
C ASP A 428 4.22 -12.53 7.86
N ARG A 429 4.72 -11.58 8.65
CA ARG A 429 4.20 -11.33 10.01
C ARG A 429 2.77 -10.80 9.98
N GLN A 430 2.47 -9.91 9.04
CA GLN A 430 1.13 -9.38 8.88
C GLN A 430 0.15 -10.45 8.39
N LEU A 431 0.59 -11.33 7.49
CA LEU A 431 -0.16 -12.51 7.06
C LEU A 431 -0.63 -13.36 8.25
N GLN A 432 0.26 -13.61 9.22
CA GLN A 432 -0.08 -14.34 10.45
C GLN A 432 -1.12 -13.59 11.30
N ALA A 433 -0.98 -12.28 11.44
CA ALA A 433 -1.95 -11.45 12.18
C ALA A 433 -3.33 -11.43 11.50
N LEU A 434 -3.37 -11.21 10.18
CA LEU A 434 -4.60 -11.18 9.41
C LEU A 434 -5.33 -12.52 9.39
N ASN A 435 -4.57 -13.62 9.35
CA ASN A 435 -5.15 -14.94 9.47
C ASN A 435 -5.89 -15.14 10.80
N ALA A 436 -5.34 -14.66 11.92
CA ALA A 436 -6.01 -14.71 13.22
C ALA A 436 -7.29 -13.84 13.24
N ILE A 437 -7.26 -12.68 12.59
CA ILE A 437 -8.41 -11.76 12.50
C ILE A 437 -9.51 -12.36 11.62
N ALA A 438 -9.16 -12.86 10.43
CA ALA A 438 -10.10 -13.46 9.49
C ALA A 438 -10.79 -14.70 10.09
N LYS A 439 -10.08 -15.49 10.90
CA LYS A 439 -10.65 -16.64 11.63
C LYS A 439 -11.82 -16.29 12.54
N SER A 440 -11.91 -15.04 13.01
CA SER A 440 -12.95 -14.64 13.95
C SER A 440 -14.35 -14.63 13.34
N GLN A 441 -14.48 -14.46 12.01
CA GLN A 441 -15.76 -14.30 11.32
C GLN A 441 -15.73 -14.89 9.90
N PRO A 442 -16.76 -15.65 9.46
CA PRO A 442 -16.77 -16.30 8.15
C PRO A 442 -16.71 -15.34 6.95
N ASP A 443 -17.43 -14.21 7.02
CA ASP A 443 -17.44 -13.21 5.94
C ASP A 443 -16.03 -12.60 5.71
N LEU A 444 -15.21 -12.54 6.77
CA LEU A 444 -13.86 -12.02 6.70
C LEU A 444 -12.89 -13.01 6.05
N MET A 445 -13.13 -14.33 6.19
CA MET A 445 -12.30 -15.36 5.55
C MET A 445 -12.36 -15.29 4.02
N GLU A 446 -13.54 -15.01 3.44
CA GLU A 446 -13.67 -14.84 1.97
C GLU A 446 -12.90 -13.61 1.51
N THR A 447 -13.09 -12.47 2.19
CA THR A 447 -12.38 -11.22 1.87
C THR A 447 -10.86 -11.41 1.95
N TYR A 448 -10.40 -12.11 2.98
CA TYR A 448 -8.99 -12.43 3.16
C TYR A 448 -8.45 -13.39 2.09
N SER A 449 -9.21 -14.43 1.72
CA SER A 449 -8.87 -15.36 0.63
C SER A 449 -8.71 -14.63 -0.71
N GLU A 450 -9.59 -13.67 -1.02
CA GLU A 450 -9.44 -12.82 -2.20
C GLU A 450 -8.16 -11.97 -2.14
N ALA A 451 -7.86 -11.37 -0.98
CA ALA A 451 -6.65 -10.59 -0.78
C ALA A 451 -5.36 -11.41 -0.95
N LEU A 452 -5.34 -12.66 -0.49
CA LEU A 452 -4.22 -13.57 -0.68
C LEU A 452 -4.01 -13.94 -2.14
N THR A 453 -5.10 -14.19 -2.87
CA THR A 453 -5.04 -14.44 -4.31
C THR A 453 -4.36 -13.27 -5.05
N ARG A 454 -4.65 -12.02 -4.66
CA ARG A 454 -4.00 -10.82 -5.24
C ARG A 454 -2.56 -10.67 -4.79
N SER A 455 -2.28 -10.93 -3.51
CA SER A 455 -0.93 -10.89 -2.94
C SER A 455 0.01 -11.84 -3.67
N LEU A 456 -0.47 -13.05 -3.99
CA LEU A 456 0.29 -14.06 -4.74
C LEU A 456 0.73 -13.56 -6.13
N ARG A 457 -0.11 -12.80 -6.86
CA ARG A 457 0.29 -12.18 -8.14
C ARG A 457 1.42 -11.18 -7.97
N THR A 458 1.38 -10.40 -6.90
CA THR A 458 2.46 -9.44 -6.62
C THR A 458 3.75 -10.18 -6.25
N ILE A 459 3.67 -11.24 -5.44
CA ILE A 459 4.82 -12.10 -5.11
C ILE A 459 5.43 -12.73 -6.37
N GLU A 460 4.61 -13.12 -7.34
CA GLU A 460 5.09 -13.64 -8.62
C GLU A 460 5.74 -12.57 -9.49
N THR A 461 5.25 -11.33 -9.38
CA THR A 461 5.90 -10.19 -10.02
C THR A 461 7.25 -9.90 -9.37
N ILE A 462 7.35 -9.96 -8.04
CA ILE A 462 8.60 -9.88 -7.30
C ILE A 462 9.57 -10.97 -7.76
N ASP A 463 9.11 -12.22 -7.90
CA ASP A 463 9.93 -13.34 -8.42
C ASP A 463 10.47 -13.08 -9.82
N SER A 464 9.69 -12.42 -10.68
CA SER A 464 10.15 -12.09 -12.04
C SER A 464 11.29 -11.07 -12.04
N VAL A 465 11.24 -10.06 -11.17
CA VAL A 465 12.30 -9.04 -11.07
C VAL A 465 13.46 -9.48 -10.16
N ALA A 466 13.20 -10.38 -9.20
CA ALA A 466 14.18 -10.84 -8.22
C ALA A 466 15.25 -11.78 -8.81
N ARG A 467 15.07 -12.28 -10.03
CA ARG A 467 16.05 -13.16 -10.69
C ARG A 467 17.38 -12.48 -10.98
N GLU A 468 17.38 -11.16 -11.06
CA GLU A 468 18.59 -10.36 -11.22
C GLU A 468 19.27 -10.04 -9.87
N LEU A 469 18.65 -10.39 -8.73
CA LEU A 469 19.16 -10.13 -7.39
C LEU A 469 20.24 -11.13 -6.94
N PRO A 470 21.06 -10.76 -5.92
CA PRO A 470 21.98 -11.68 -5.28
C PRO A 470 21.34 -13.01 -4.84
N PRO A 471 22.12 -14.10 -4.78
CA PRO A 471 21.62 -15.42 -4.36
C PRO A 471 20.88 -15.37 -3.02
N GLY A 472 19.74 -16.07 -2.93
CA GLY A 472 18.96 -16.24 -1.70
C GLY A 472 17.68 -15.40 -1.58
N ILE A 473 17.52 -14.33 -2.37
CA ILE A 473 16.22 -13.61 -2.42
C ILE A 473 15.16 -14.44 -3.13
N GLY A 474 15.52 -15.13 -4.21
CA GLY A 474 14.62 -16.10 -4.86
C GLY A 474 14.05 -17.10 -3.85
N ASP A 475 14.90 -17.69 -3.01
CA ASP A 475 14.46 -18.64 -1.96
C ASP A 475 13.54 -18.00 -0.91
N THR A 476 13.74 -16.70 -0.61
CA THR A 476 12.83 -15.94 0.27
C THR A 476 11.48 -15.74 -0.38
N VAL A 477 11.46 -15.30 -1.65
CA VAL A 477 10.23 -15.11 -2.42
C VAL A 477 9.46 -16.42 -2.52
N ASP A 478 10.16 -17.54 -2.65
CA ASP A 478 9.60 -18.89 -2.71
C ASP A 478 8.99 -19.28 -1.37
N SER A 479 9.74 -19.06 -0.29
CA SER A 479 9.25 -19.26 1.07
C SER A 479 7.98 -18.45 1.32
N VAL A 480 7.96 -17.16 0.96
CA VAL A 480 6.79 -16.29 1.16
C VAL A 480 5.60 -16.77 0.33
N ARG A 481 5.84 -17.22 -0.91
CA ARG A 481 4.81 -17.79 -1.77
C ARG A 481 4.20 -19.03 -1.16
N ASP A 482 5.01 -20.00 -0.77
CA ASP A 482 4.55 -21.27 -0.19
C ASP A 482 3.79 -21.02 1.11
N ARG A 483 4.31 -20.15 1.97
CA ARG A 483 3.64 -19.72 3.20
C ARG A 483 2.30 -19.02 2.93
N SER A 484 2.22 -18.20 1.88
CA SER A 484 0.97 -17.54 1.46
C SER A 484 -0.04 -18.54 0.90
N ILE A 485 0.39 -19.51 0.08
CA ILE A 485 -0.45 -20.60 -0.43
C ILE A 485 -0.99 -21.43 0.74
N ASN A 486 -0.14 -21.86 1.66
CA ASN A 486 -0.56 -22.66 2.81
C ASN A 486 -1.51 -21.89 3.72
N SER A 487 -1.24 -20.60 3.97
CA SER A 487 -2.15 -19.74 4.73
C SER A 487 -3.51 -19.57 4.03
N HIS A 488 -3.51 -19.44 2.71
CA HIS A 488 -4.72 -19.33 1.91
C HIS A 488 -5.57 -20.60 1.98
N LEU A 489 -4.95 -21.75 1.74
CA LEU A 489 -5.61 -23.06 1.80
C LEU A 489 -6.12 -23.37 3.21
N ALA A 490 -5.36 -23.04 4.24
CA ALA A 490 -5.79 -23.21 5.62
C ALA A 490 -6.97 -22.29 5.98
N GLY A 491 -7.03 -21.07 5.44
CA GLY A 491 -8.20 -20.20 5.55
C GLY A 491 -9.44 -20.77 4.85
N ILE A 492 -9.28 -21.34 3.64
CA ILE A 492 -10.36 -22.05 2.94
C ILE A 492 -10.81 -23.29 3.72
N ALA A 493 -9.88 -24.01 4.34
CA ALA A 493 -10.20 -25.13 5.23
C ALA A 493 -10.99 -24.66 6.46
N ASP A 494 -10.62 -23.55 7.11
CA ASP A 494 -11.43 -23.00 8.22
C ASP A 494 -12.86 -22.68 7.76
N MET A 495 -13.03 -22.11 6.56
CA MET A 495 -14.35 -21.85 5.97
C MET A 495 -15.18 -23.13 5.82
N MET A 496 -14.58 -24.30 5.60
CA MET A 496 -15.32 -25.56 5.49
C MET A 496 -16.13 -25.91 6.74
N LEU A 497 -15.65 -25.52 7.94
CA LEU A 497 -16.36 -25.81 9.18
C LEU A 497 -17.56 -24.89 9.41
N VAL A 498 -17.54 -23.70 8.81
CA VAL A 498 -18.56 -22.68 9.06
C VAL A 498 -19.53 -22.52 7.89
N ASP A 499 -19.00 -22.51 6.65
CA ASP A 499 -19.73 -22.37 5.40
C ASP A 499 -18.97 -23.10 4.26
N ALA A 500 -19.08 -24.43 4.25
CA ALA A 500 -18.57 -25.30 3.18
C ALA A 500 -18.97 -24.89 1.75
N PRO A 501 -20.22 -24.46 1.45
CA PRO A 501 -20.58 -23.85 0.17
C PRO A 501 -19.63 -22.73 -0.25
N ARG A 502 -19.42 -21.76 0.65
CA ARG A 502 -18.59 -20.60 0.40
C ARG A 502 -17.12 -20.97 0.29
N ALA A 503 -16.66 -21.93 1.10
CA ALA A 503 -15.32 -22.50 0.97
C ALA A 503 -15.09 -23.07 -0.44
N ALA A 504 -16.08 -23.78 -1.03
CA ALA A 504 -15.96 -24.33 -2.38
C ALA A 504 -15.86 -23.23 -3.45
N ILE A 505 -16.57 -22.12 -3.28
CA ILE A 505 -16.48 -20.95 -4.17
C ILE A 505 -15.12 -20.28 -4.03
N ALA A 506 -14.62 -20.08 -2.80
CA ALA A 506 -13.30 -19.51 -2.56
C ALA A 506 -12.20 -20.39 -3.16
N PHE A 507 -12.31 -21.72 -3.02
CA PHE A 507 -11.43 -22.69 -3.67
C PHE A 507 -11.49 -22.59 -5.21
N ASP A 508 -12.70 -22.54 -5.81
CA ASP A 508 -12.85 -22.39 -7.27
C ASP A 508 -12.15 -21.13 -7.77
N ARG A 509 -12.38 -19.98 -7.14
CA ARG A 509 -11.72 -18.71 -7.51
C ARG A 509 -10.21 -18.80 -7.42
N ALA A 510 -9.69 -19.36 -6.32
CA ALA A 510 -8.26 -19.49 -6.08
C ALA A 510 -7.58 -20.42 -7.10
N ALA A 511 -8.11 -21.61 -7.29
CA ALA A 511 -7.53 -22.59 -8.20
C ALA A 511 -7.72 -22.20 -9.68
N LYS A 512 -8.81 -21.52 -10.03
CA LYS A 512 -8.99 -20.93 -11.36
C LYS A 512 -7.90 -19.93 -11.68
N HIS A 513 -7.52 -19.08 -10.72
CA HIS A 513 -6.45 -18.12 -10.92
C HIS A 513 -5.14 -18.81 -11.34
N TYR A 514 -4.73 -19.88 -10.64
CA TYR A 514 -3.52 -20.62 -10.99
C TYR A 514 -3.63 -21.39 -12.30
N ALA A 515 -4.80 -21.93 -12.62
CA ALA A 515 -5.04 -22.60 -13.89
C ALA A 515 -4.92 -21.62 -15.07
N ASP A 516 -5.55 -20.45 -14.96
CA ASP A 516 -5.50 -19.39 -15.97
C ASP A 516 -4.07 -18.86 -16.13
N ASP A 517 -3.35 -18.66 -15.02
CA ASP A 517 -1.97 -18.20 -15.03
C ASP A 517 -1.01 -19.22 -15.66
N MET A 518 -1.16 -20.51 -15.32
CA MET A 518 -0.43 -21.60 -15.98
C MET A 518 -0.66 -21.60 -17.50
N ASN A 519 -1.90 -21.41 -17.95
CA ASN A 519 -2.20 -21.35 -19.37
C ASN A 519 -1.49 -20.18 -20.06
N ARG A 520 -1.44 -19.01 -19.41
CA ARG A 520 -0.75 -17.82 -19.93
C ARG A 520 0.75 -18.05 -20.08
N ILE A 521 1.42 -18.45 -19.01
CA ILE A 521 2.88 -18.55 -18.98
C ILE A 521 3.43 -19.67 -19.87
N ALA A 522 2.64 -20.71 -20.10
CA ALA A 522 3.14 -21.91 -20.74
C ALA A 522 3.57 -21.65 -22.20
N THR A 523 3.05 -20.60 -22.85
CA THR A 523 3.42 -20.25 -24.24
C THR A 523 4.71 -19.43 -24.36
N SER A 524 5.12 -18.73 -23.30
CA SER A 524 6.12 -17.65 -23.38
C SER A 524 7.22 -17.71 -22.32
N SER A 525 7.09 -18.56 -21.29
CA SER A 525 7.95 -18.50 -20.11
C SER A 525 9.06 -19.57 -20.05
N PRO A 526 10.15 -19.33 -19.31
CA PRO A 526 11.19 -20.32 -19.06
C PRO A 526 10.67 -21.57 -18.34
N ARG A 527 11.26 -22.74 -18.65
CA ARG A 527 10.88 -24.03 -18.05
C ARG A 527 10.82 -24.02 -16.51
N ALA A 528 11.79 -23.39 -15.87
CA ALA A 528 11.86 -23.31 -14.40
C ALA A 528 10.64 -22.58 -13.80
N LEU A 529 10.11 -21.55 -14.48
CA LEU A 529 8.91 -20.85 -14.03
C LEU A 529 7.67 -21.75 -14.14
N ILE A 530 7.58 -22.51 -15.24
CA ILE A 530 6.49 -23.46 -15.47
C ILE A 530 6.48 -24.55 -14.40
N GLU A 531 7.65 -25.13 -14.08
CA GLU A 531 7.76 -26.16 -13.03
C GLU A 531 7.29 -25.66 -11.67
N LYS A 532 7.72 -24.46 -11.28
CA LYS A 532 7.34 -23.82 -10.01
C LYS A 532 5.84 -23.54 -9.91
N LYS A 533 5.23 -23.07 -11.00
CA LYS A 533 3.80 -22.76 -11.07
C LYS A 533 2.94 -24.03 -11.14
N ALA A 534 3.46 -25.06 -11.80
CA ALA A 534 2.83 -26.37 -11.82
C ALA A 534 2.87 -27.05 -10.44
N GLU A 535 3.92 -26.84 -9.65
CA GLU A 535 3.96 -27.26 -8.25
C GLU A 535 2.89 -26.56 -7.39
N ALA A 536 2.75 -25.23 -7.51
CA ALA A 536 1.67 -24.51 -6.82
C ALA A 536 0.29 -25.07 -7.20
N TYR A 537 0.04 -25.32 -8.49
CA TYR A 537 -1.20 -25.94 -8.94
C TYR A 537 -1.44 -27.32 -8.32
N ARG A 538 -0.40 -28.16 -8.22
CA ARG A 538 -0.48 -29.49 -7.60
C ARG A 538 -0.97 -29.42 -6.16
N VAL A 539 -0.52 -28.41 -5.41
CA VAL A 539 -0.98 -28.18 -4.03
C VAL A 539 -2.49 -27.87 -4.01
N TYR A 540 -3.00 -27.01 -4.89
CA TYR A 540 -4.43 -26.72 -4.99
C TYR A 540 -5.26 -27.92 -5.45
N GLU A 541 -4.80 -28.70 -6.43
CA GLU A 541 -5.51 -29.91 -6.87
C GLU A 541 -5.61 -30.95 -5.74
N THR A 542 -4.51 -31.17 -5.02
CA THR A 542 -4.47 -32.06 -3.85
C THR A 542 -5.44 -31.57 -2.78
N PHE A 543 -5.43 -30.28 -2.47
CA PHE A 543 -6.36 -29.66 -1.54
C PHE A 543 -7.82 -29.85 -1.96
N GLY A 544 -8.17 -29.58 -3.22
CA GLY A 544 -9.53 -29.74 -3.74
C GLY A 544 -10.03 -31.17 -3.61
N ARG A 545 -9.16 -32.15 -3.87
CA ARG A 545 -9.48 -33.57 -3.68
C ARG A 545 -9.76 -33.91 -2.21
N ASP A 546 -8.90 -33.45 -1.30
CA ASP A 546 -9.06 -33.71 0.14
C ASP A 546 -10.31 -33.03 0.69
N MET A 547 -10.53 -31.77 0.30
CA MET A 547 -11.73 -31.00 0.62
C MET A 547 -13.00 -31.70 0.12
N ALA A 548 -13.02 -32.18 -1.12
CA ALA A 548 -14.17 -32.91 -1.68
C ALA A 548 -14.45 -34.22 -0.91
N ALA A 549 -13.40 -34.91 -0.46
CA ALA A 549 -13.51 -36.12 0.35
C ALA A 549 -14.08 -35.81 1.75
N SER A 550 -13.57 -34.78 2.42
CA SER A 550 -14.08 -34.34 3.74
C SER A 550 -15.48 -33.74 3.68
N ALA A 551 -15.87 -33.19 2.53
CA ALA A 551 -17.19 -32.59 2.31
C ALA A 551 -18.33 -33.61 2.08
N GLN A 552 -18.05 -34.92 2.10
CA GLN A 552 -19.06 -35.93 1.80
C GLN A 552 -20.29 -35.80 2.72
N GLY A 553 -21.46 -35.62 2.09
CA GLY A 553 -22.73 -35.45 2.79
C GLY A 553 -23.11 -33.99 3.09
N LEU A 554 -22.22 -33.02 2.89
CA LEU A 554 -22.54 -31.60 3.02
C LEU A 554 -23.31 -31.11 1.77
N ARG A 555 -24.50 -30.53 1.98
CA ARG A 555 -25.41 -30.08 0.90
C ARG A 555 -25.58 -28.57 0.86
N THR A 556 -25.75 -28.05 -0.36
CA THR A 556 -26.04 -26.67 -0.76
C THR A 556 -27.32 -26.63 -1.57
N GLY A 557 -28.48 -26.69 -0.91
CA GLY A 557 -29.75 -26.84 -1.60
C GLY A 557 -29.79 -28.13 -2.43
N ALA A 558 -29.79 -27.99 -3.76
CA ALA A 558 -29.86 -29.12 -4.70
C ALA A 558 -28.50 -29.80 -4.93
N THR A 559 -27.39 -29.08 -4.81
CA THR A 559 -26.02 -29.58 -5.03
C THR A 559 -25.35 -30.01 -3.72
N THR A 560 -24.29 -30.80 -3.81
CA THR A 560 -23.40 -31.09 -2.68
C THR A 560 -22.10 -30.27 -2.78
N VAL A 561 -21.47 -29.98 -1.64
CA VAL A 561 -20.15 -29.33 -1.63
C VAL A 561 -19.12 -30.19 -2.36
N THR A 562 -19.20 -31.52 -2.21
CA THR A 562 -18.39 -32.48 -2.98
C THR A 562 -18.57 -32.31 -4.49
N GLU A 563 -19.79 -32.09 -4.98
CA GLU A 563 -20.05 -31.84 -6.40
C GLU A 563 -19.42 -30.53 -6.86
N LEU A 564 -19.60 -29.44 -6.09
CA LEU A 564 -19.02 -28.12 -6.41
C LEU A 564 -17.49 -28.18 -6.49
N VAL A 565 -16.84 -28.76 -5.49
CA VAL A 565 -15.37 -28.86 -5.45
C VAL A 565 -14.86 -29.79 -6.57
N ARG A 566 -15.57 -30.89 -6.86
CA ARG A 566 -15.20 -31.80 -7.95
C ARG A 566 -15.37 -31.14 -9.32
N GLU A 567 -16.42 -30.34 -9.51
CA GLU A 567 -16.65 -29.58 -10.73
C GLU A 567 -15.55 -28.54 -10.94
N ALA A 568 -15.24 -27.75 -9.91
CA ALA A 568 -14.13 -26.79 -9.92
C ALA A 568 -12.80 -27.48 -10.27
N THR A 569 -12.47 -28.58 -9.58
CA THR A 569 -11.24 -29.35 -9.83
C THR A 569 -11.17 -29.89 -11.26
N ALA A 570 -12.28 -30.44 -11.78
CA ALA A 570 -12.34 -30.93 -13.17
C ALA A 570 -12.17 -29.81 -14.20
N LYS A 571 -12.76 -28.63 -13.94
CA LYS A 571 -12.61 -27.45 -14.78
C LYS A 571 -11.18 -26.95 -14.82
N HIS A 572 -10.50 -26.84 -13.68
CA HIS A 572 -9.09 -26.42 -13.62
C HIS A 572 -8.17 -27.38 -14.35
N ARG A 573 -8.41 -28.68 -14.19
CA ARG A 573 -7.68 -29.71 -14.91
C ARG A 573 -7.89 -29.60 -16.42
N SER A 574 -9.11 -29.31 -16.87
CA SER A 574 -9.41 -29.08 -18.30
C SER A 574 -8.65 -27.87 -18.88
N VAL A 575 -8.47 -26.81 -18.09
CA VAL A 575 -7.65 -25.65 -18.48
C VAL A 575 -6.19 -26.09 -18.67
N LEU A 576 -5.61 -26.88 -17.76
CA LEU A 576 -4.25 -27.39 -17.93
C LEU A 576 -4.10 -28.35 -19.10
N GLU A 577 -5.07 -29.25 -19.32
CA GLU A 577 -5.07 -30.14 -20.48
C GLU A 577 -5.14 -29.35 -21.79
N THR A 578 -5.80 -28.20 -21.78
CA THR A 578 -5.81 -27.25 -22.90
C THR A 578 -4.43 -26.61 -23.06
N ALA A 579 -3.83 -26.12 -21.98
CA ALA A 579 -2.46 -25.58 -21.99
C ALA A 579 -1.45 -26.61 -22.56
N VAL A 580 -1.53 -27.89 -22.17
CA VAL A 580 -0.69 -28.98 -22.70
C VAL A 580 -0.77 -29.09 -24.23
N ARG A 581 -1.93 -28.80 -24.84
CA ARG A 581 -2.14 -28.87 -26.29
C ARG A 581 -1.62 -27.64 -27.02
N GLU A 582 -1.70 -26.48 -26.39
CA GLU A 582 -1.33 -25.19 -27.00
C GLU A 582 0.18 -24.91 -26.91
N VAL A 583 0.87 -25.61 -26.01
CA VAL A 583 2.23 -25.27 -25.58
C VAL A 583 3.27 -26.19 -26.22
N PRO A 584 4.38 -25.65 -26.78
CA PRO A 584 5.43 -26.46 -27.36
C PRO A 584 6.20 -27.26 -26.28
N PRO A 585 6.78 -28.43 -26.62
CA PRO A 585 7.78 -29.09 -25.78
C PRO A 585 8.99 -28.16 -25.53
N PRO A 586 9.64 -28.18 -24.34
CA PRO A 586 9.47 -29.11 -23.22
C PRO A 586 8.37 -28.72 -22.22
N ALA A 587 7.77 -27.54 -22.35
CA ALA A 587 6.78 -27.03 -21.39
C ALA A 587 5.54 -27.93 -21.28
N SER A 588 5.03 -28.46 -22.40
CA SER A 588 3.91 -29.41 -22.36
C SER A 588 4.26 -30.77 -21.73
N GLU A 589 5.53 -31.19 -21.76
CA GLU A 589 5.96 -32.41 -21.07
C GLU A 589 5.96 -32.22 -19.55
N GLU A 590 6.34 -31.02 -19.11
CA GLU A 590 6.35 -30.65 -17.70
C GLU A 590 4.93 -30.61 -17.12
N ILE A 591 4.00 -29.97 -17.83
CA ILE A 591 2.59 -29.95 -17.41
C ILE A 591 2.00 -31.37 -17.43
N ARG A 592 2.33 -32.20 -18.43
CA ARG A 592 1.93 -33.63 -18.44
C ARG A 592 2.51 -34.39 -17.26
N ARG A 593 3.77 -34.12 -16.87
CA ARG A 593 4.40 -34.73 -15.69
C ARG A 593 3.62 -34.39 -14.44
N VAL A 594 3.26 -33.13 -14.24
CA VAL A 594 2.48 -32.70 -13.06
C VAL A 594 1.07 -33.29 -13.05
N LEU A 595 0.37 -33.27 -14.19
CA LEU A 595 -0.95 -33.93 -14.29
C LEU A 595 -0.84 -35.42 -13.96
N LYS A 596 0.15 -36.11 -14.52
CA LYS A 596 0.38 -37.54 -14.29
C LYS A 596 0.76 -37.83 -12.84
N GLU A 597 1.66 -37.05 -12.25
CA GLU A 597 2.04 -37.20 -10.84
C GLU A 597 0.85 -36.99 -9.92
N THR A 598 -0.06 -36.08 -10.25
CA THR A 598 -1.24 -35.82 -9.42
C THR A 598 -2.28 -36.94 -9.54
N GLU A 599 -2.34 -37.62 -10.69
CA GLU A 599 -3.09 -38.87 -10.87
C GLU A 599 -2.46 -40.08 -10.17
N GLU A 600 -1.13 -40.25 -10.29
CA GLU A 600 -0.42 -41.45 -9.81
C GLU A 600 -0.07 -41.39 -8.32
N LYS A 601 0.25 -40.22 -7.75
CA LYS A 601 0.50 -40.03 -6.31
C LYS A 601 -0.78 -40.06 -5.47
N VAL A 602 -1.89 -40.60 -6.00
CA VAL A 602 -2.95 -41.13 -5.14
C VAL A 602 -2.39 -42.36 -4.42
N LEU A 603 -1.54 -42.13 -3.43
CA LEU A 603 -0.97 -43.18 -2.60
C LEU A 603 -2.15 -43.93 -1.97
N PRO A 604 -2.34 -45.23 -2.25
CA PRO A 604 -3.46 -46.00 -1.69
C PRO A 604 -3.50 -46.03 -0.16
N ASN A 605 -2.42 -45.55 0.50
CA ASN A 605 -2.20 -45.55 1.94
C ASN A 605 -2.10 -44.16 2.55
N GLU A 606 -2.21 -43.07 1.79
CA GLU A 606 -2.23 -41.73 2.39
C GLU A 606 -3.58 -41.54 3.08
N LYS A 607 -3.52 -41.39 4.41
CA LYS A 607 -4.69 -41.34 5.28
C LYS A 607 -5.44 -40.05 4.97
N ARG A 608 -6.48 -40.14 4.15
CA ARG A 608 -7.36 -39.01 3.88
C ARG A 608 -8.02 -38.55 5.19
N PRO A 609 -8.24 -37.24 5.37
CA PRO A 609 -8.96 -36.73 6.52
C PRO A 609 -10.35 -37.37 6.57
N ALA A 610 -10.68 -38.02 7.69
CA ALA A 610 -11.93 -38.75 7.85
C ALA A 610 -13.13 -37.82 8.10
N SER A 611 -12.87 -36.57 8.45
CA SER A 611 -13.88 -35.55 8.71
C SER A 611 -13.39 -34.14 8.34
N PRO A 612 -14.30 -33.15 8.19
CA PRO A 612 -13.93 -31.75 8.05
C PRO A 612 -13.00 -31.24 9.15
N GLU A 613 -13.17 -31.66 10.40
CA GLU A 613 -12.33 -31.22 11.53
C GLU A 613 -10.91 -31.78 11.45
N GLU A 614 -10.75 -33.05 11.02
CA GLU A 614 -9.42 -33.61 10.77
C GLU A 614 -8.73 -32.87 9.63
N PHE A 615 -9.45 -32.56 8.54
CA PHE A 615 -8.94 -31.76 7.43
C PHE A 615 -8.48 -30.37 7.86
N VAL A 616 -9.31 -29.64 8.61
CA VAL A 616 -8.93 -28.30 9.11
C VAL A 616 -7.72 -28.37 10.01
N ARG A 617 -7.66 -29.35 10.92
CA ARG A 617 -6.51 -29.52 11.82
C ARG A 617 -5.22 -29.83 11.07
N GLU A 618 -5.28 -30.67 10.03
CA GLU A 618 -4.13 -30.96 9.17
C GLU A 618 -3.65 -29.70 8.44
N ARG A 619 -4.57 -28.94 7.82
CA ARG A 619 -4.24 -27.68 7.12
C ARG A 619 -3.80 -26.58 8.07
N GLU A 620 -4.27 -26.58 9.31
CA GLU A 620 -3.81 -25.66 10.35
C GLU A 620 -2.37 -25.94 10.78
N ALA A 621 -1.96 -27.21 10.82
CA ALA A 621 -0.58 -27.59 11.10
C ALA A 621 0.42 -27.22 9.98
N GLU A 622 -0.07 -27.05 8.75
CA GLU A 622 0.72 -26.58 7.60
C GLU A 622 0.91 -25.06 7.57
N ARG A 623 0.22 -24.31 8.45
CA ARG A 623 0.38 -22.86 8.48
C ARG A 623 1.80 -22.48 8.86
N PRO A 624 2.36 -21.44 8.21
CA PRO A 624 3.63 -20.90 8.64
C PRO A 624 3.58 -20.43 10.10
N VAL A 625 4.58 -20.84 10.86
CA VAL A 625 4.83 -20.34 12.22
C VAL A 625 6.24 -19.77 12.29
N GLY A 626 6.38 -18.64 12.97
CA GLY A 626 7.66 -17.97 13.16
C GLY A 626 8.08 -17.08 11.99
N ASP A 627 9.26 -16.49 12.10
CA ASP A 627 9.79 -15.59 11.10
C ASP A 627 10.20 -16.32 9.80
N LEU A 628 10.28 -15.57 8.70
CA LEU A 628 10.88 -16.07 7.46
C LEU A 628 12.33 -16.53 7.69
N PRO A 629 12.77 -17.62 7.02
CA PRO A 629 14.17 -18.00 7.03
C PRO A 629 15.01 -16.87 6.43
N ARG A 630 16.15 -16.59 7.06
CA ARG A 630 17.08 -15.56 6.59
C ARG A 630 17.96 -16.12 5.48
N PRO A 631 18.18 -15.39 4.37
CA PRO A 631 19.14 -15.79 3.34
C PRO A 631 20.55 -15.88 3.93
N GLU A 632 21.27 -16.97 3.66
CA GLU A 632 22.66 -17.15 4.10
C GLU A 632 23.59 -16.05 3.55
N ALA A 633 23.24 -15.49 2.39
CA ALA A 633 24.00 -14.46 1.69
C ALA A 633 23.92 -13.07 2.32
N ILE A 634 23.00 -12.81 3.26
CA ILE A 634 22.88 -11.50 3.92
C ILE A 634 23.61 -11.56 5.28
N PRO A 635 24.76 -10.87 5.45
CA PRO A 635 25.49 -10.86 6.71
C PRO A 635 24.64 -10.32 7.86
N GLN A 636 24.75 -10.93 9.05
CA GLN A 636 24.00 -10.51 10.25
C GLN A 636 24.18 -9.03 10.63
N MET A 637 25.33 -8.42 10.28
CA MET A 637 25.60 -7.01 10.55
C MET A 637 24.87 -6.04 9.60
N GLN A 638 24.33 -6.54 8.48
CA GLN A 638 23.61 -5.74 7.49
C GLN A 638 22.09 -5.79 7.69
N LEU A 639 21.60 -6.77 8.44
CA LEU A 639 20.21 -6.82 8.89
C LEU A 639 20.04 -5.94 10.11
N TYR A 640 18.89 -5.28 10.21
CA TYR A 640 18.58 -4.41 11.31
C TYR A 640 18.64 -5.17 12.64
N PRO A 641 19.22 -4.59 13.70
CA PRO A 641 19.23 -5.24 15.00
C PRO A 641 17.77 -5.51 15.40
N GLN A 642 17.45 -6.77 15.65
CA GLN A 642 16.23 -7.10 16.40
C GLN A 642 16.42 -6.42 17.74
N ARG A 643 15.54 -5.47 18.08
CA ARG A 643 15.51 -4.86 19.42
C ARG A 643 15.10 -5.96 20.40
N ASN A 644 16.05 -6.84 20.76
CA ASN A 644 15.90 -7.79 21.84
C ASN A 644 15.45 -6.97 23.03
N GLN A 645 14.30 -7.35 23.61
CA GLN A 645 13.66 -6.76 24.79
C GLN A 645 14.69 -5.97 25.60
N VAL A 646 14.64 -4.63 25.49
CA VAL A 646 15.51 -3.77 26.28
C VAL A 646 15.27 -4.16 27.75
N PRO A 647 16.29 -4.60 28.50
CA PRO A 647 16.16 -4.80 29.94
C PRO A 647 15.98 -3.41 30.56
N GLY A 648 14.73 -3.00 30.73
CA GLY A 648 14.39 -1.68 31.20
C GLY A 648 12.92 -1.40 30.93
N GLU A 649 12.06 -1.86 31.84
CA GLU A 649 10.87 -1.08 32.16
C GLU A 649 11.33 0.38 32.33
N ILE A 650 11.01 1.23 31.37
CA ILE A 650 10.83 2.64 31.68
C ILE A 650 9.56 2.64 32.53
N GLY A 651 9.75 2.47 33.84
CA GLY A 651 8.68 2.67 34.81
C GLY A 651 8.05 4.03 34.54
N PRO A 652 6.72 4.17 34.72
CA PRO A 652 6.04 5.42 34.44
C PRO A 652 6.77 6.56 35.12
N SER A 653 7.08 7.62 34.37
CA SER A 653 7.67 8.85 34.89
C SER A 653 6.79 9.36 36.03
N VAL A 654 7.20 9.08 37.27
CA VAL A 654 6.48 9.48 38.47
C VAL A 654 6.65 10.98 38.61
N PHE A 655 5.60 11.73 38.25
CA PHE A 655 5.41 13.08 38.79
C PHE A 655 5.27 12.97 40.32
N PRO A 656 5.86 13.89 41.12
CA PRO A 656 5.82 13.78 42.56
C PRO A 656 4.41 14.06 43.09
N GLU A 657 3.71 13.00 43.48
CA GLU A 657 2.52 13.11 44.32
C GLU A 657 2.92 13.53 45.74
N SER A 658 2.32 14.61 46.20
CA SER A 658 2.47 15.15 47.54
C SER A 658 1.83 14.22 48.58
N GLY A 659 2.68 13.48 49.28
CA GLY A 659 2.61 13.09 50.69
C GLY A 659 1.27 12.74 51.34
N GLU A 660 1.17 11.49 51.78
CA GLU A 660 0.48 11.17 53.04
C GLU A 660 1.23 10.07 53.82
N LYS A 661 1.35 10.29 55.14
CA LYS A 661 2.16 9.50 56.06
C LYS A 661 1.42 8.22 56.46
N SER A 662 2.11 7.07 56.41
CA SER A 662 1.78 5.94 57.28
C SER A 662 3.04 5.28 57.85
N LYS A 663 2.99 5.04 59.17
CA LYS A 663 4.02 4.40 60.00
C LYS A 663 3.84 2.88 59.97
N ALA A 664 4.92 2.12 59.81
CA ALA A 664 5.14 0.87 60.54
C ALA A 664 6.62 0.43 60.47
N THR A 665 7.12 -0.10 61.58
CA THR A 665 8.52 -0.48 61.89
C THR A 665 8.73 -2.02 61.69
N PRO A 666 9.88 -2.66 62.04
CA PRO A 666 10.68 -3.43 61.07
C PRO A 666 10.87 -4.91 61.45
N GLN A 667 11.31 -5.76 60.50
CA GLN A 667 12.24 -6.89 60.74
C GLN A 667 12.38 -7.76 59.47
N GLY A 668 13.59 -8.23 59.17
CA GLY A 668 13.78 -9.34 58.23
C GLY A 668 15.14 -9.40 57.53
N ASP A 669 16.16 -9.84 58.27
CA ASP A 669 17.52 -10.20 57.88
C ASP A 669 17.72 -11.10 56.62
N ARG A 670 18.94 -10.95 56.01
CA ARG A 670 19.77 -11.91 55.21
C ARG A 670 19.77 -11.83 53.66
N PRO A 671 20.82 -12.33 52.95
CA PRO A 671 22.13 -11.66 52.80
C PRO A 671 22.64 -11.60 51.34
N ASN A 672 23.68 -10.80 51.15
CA ASN A 672 24.43 -10.57 49.90
C ASN A 672 25.30 -11.79 49.51
N PRO A 673 25.45 -12.16 48.22
CA PRO A 673 26.49 -13.08 47.80
C PRO A 673 27.76 -12.35 47.33
N GLU A 674 28.87 -12.91 47.79
CA GLU A 674 30.26 -12.54 47.56
C GLU A 674 30.67 -12.57 46.08
N ILE A 675 31.46 -11.57 45.70
CA ILE A 675 32.25 -11.54 44.46
C ILE A 675 33.58 -12.24 44.73
N GLN A 676 33.81 -13.39 44.09
CA GLN A 676 35.11 -14.03 44.05
C GLN A 676 36.00 -13.41 42.97
N LYS A 677 37.18 -12.95 43.42
CA LYS A 677 38.36 -12.65 42.62
C LYS A 677 39.12 -13.96 42.37
N ASP A 678 39.61 -14.14 41.15
CA ASP A 678 40.81 -14.92 40.87
C ASP A 678 41.69 -14.18 39.86
N GLU A 679 42.98 -14.05 40.20
CA GLU A 679 44.08 -13.56 39.36
C GLU A 679 44.79 -14.75 38.63
N PRO A 680 46.03 -14.62 38.07
CA PRO A 680 46.22 -14.48 36.63
C PRO A 680 47.13 -15.56 36.02
N GLY A 681 47.09 -15.72 34.70
CA GLY A 681 47.98 -16.68 34.02
C GLY A 681 48.21 -16.43 32.54
N GLY A 682 49.28 -15.70 32.23
CA GLY A 682 50.35 -16.19 31.34
C GLY A 682 50.19 -16.19 29.80
N SER A 683 51.19 -15.57 29.16
CA SER A 683 51.70 -15.81 27.78
C SER A 683 50.93 -15.12 26.64
N GLY A 684 51.46 -14.15 25.89
CA GLY A 684 52.86 -13.89 25.52
C GLY A 684 53.16 -14.36 24.09
N GLY A 685 52.49 -13.79 23.09
CA GLY A 685 52.71 -14.10 21.67
C GLY A 685 52.56 -12.88 20.77
N SER A 686 53.69 -12.22 20.47
CA SER A 686 53.80 -11.17 19.46
C SER A 686 53.44 -11.69 18.07
N ARG A 687 52.46 -11.08 17.41
CA ARG A 687 52.27 -11.16 15.96
C ARG A 687 52.52 -9.80 15.33
N VAL A 688 53.45 -9.80 14.38
CA VAL A 688 53.87 -8.72 13.50
C VAL A 688 52.70 -8.35 12.56
N PRO A 689 52.43 -7.05 12.28
CA PRO A 689 51.43 -6.65 11.30
C PRO A 689 51.93 -6.92 9.87
N PRO A 690 51.07 -7.40 8.94
CA PRO A 690 51.46 -7.54 7.55
C PRO A 690 51.52 -6.18 6.85
N THR A 691 52.58 -6.02 6.04
CA THR A 691 52.86 -4.90 5.15
C THR A 691 51.76 -4.73 4.09
N PRO A 692 51.34 -3.51 3.74
CA PRO A 692 50.33 -3.29 2.70
C PRO A 692 50.90 -3.59 1.31
N VAL A 693 50.13 -4.35 0.52
CA VAL A 693 50.36 -4.61 -0.90
C VAL A 693 49.88 -3.40 -1.72
N PRO A 694 50.63 -2.91 -2.72
CA PRO A 694 50.21 -1.78 -3.53
C PRO A 694 49.08 -2.15 -4.49
N ILE A 695 48.06 -1.30 -4.52
CA ILE A 695 46.92 -1.34 -5.45
C ILE A 695 47.41 -0.90 -6.85
N PRO A 696 47.10 -1.63 -7.93
CA PRO A 696 47.44 -1.18 -9.28
C PRO A 696 46.48 -0.06 -9.74
N THR A 697 47.07 1.04 -10.19
CA THR A 697 46.41 2.19 -10.80
C THR A 697 45.76 1.80 -12.14
N PRO A 698 44.51 2.19 -12.43
CA PRO A 698 43.92 1.98 -13.74
C PRO A 698 44.50 2.97 -14.76
N THR A 699 45.07 2.43 -15.83
CA THR A 699 45.55 3.17 -17.00
C THR A 699 44.36 3.72 -17.79
N LEU A 700 44.19 5.05 -17.76
CA LEU A 700 43.27 5.79 -18.63
C LEU A 700 43.80 5.76 -20.08
N ASN A 701 43.05 5.13 -20.97
CA ASN A 701 43.25 5.17 -22.41
C ASN A 701 42.38 6.31 -22.99
N PRO A 702 42.93 7.31 -23.71
CA PRO A 702 42.14 8.39 -24.27
C PRO A 702 41.48 7.94 -25.59
N ALA A 703 40.15 7.89 -25.59
CA ALA A 703 39.35 7.70 -26.79
C ALA A 703 39.33 9.00 -27.63
N ALA A 704 39.44 8.82 -28.95
CA ALA A 704 39.44 9.86 -29.97
C ALA A 704 38.08 10.62 -30.06
N PRO A 705 38.08 11.90 -30.45
CA PRO A 705 36.86 12.69 -30.55
C PRO A 705 36.06 12.35 -31.80
N SER A 706 34.78 12.02 -31.62
CA SER A 706 33.78 11.93 -32.68
C SER A 706 33.40 13.32 -33.18
N GLN A 707 33.49 13.51 -34.49
CA GLN A 707 33.11 14.73 -35.20
C GLN A 707 31.58 14.85 -35.25
N VAL A 708 31.07 15.99 -34.79
CA VAL A 708 29.70 16.45 -35.01
C VAL A 708 29.68 17.26 -36.31
N PRO A 709 28.82 16.96 -37.30
CA PRO A 709 28.63 17.85 -38.43
C PRO A 709 27.65 18.96 -38.08
N SER A 710 28.14 20.19 -38.17
CA SER A 710 27.39 21.44 -38.10
C SER A 710 26.44 21.55 -39.28
N SER A 711 25.14 21.71 -39.03
CA SER A 711 24.16 22.12 -40.04
C SER A 711 24.02 23.64 -39.99
N ASP A 712 24.59 24.30 -40.99
CA ASP A 712 24.42 25.73 -41.22
C ASP A 712 23.92 25.95 -42.65
N SER A 713 22.83 26.71 -42.77
CA SER A 713 22.47 27.60 -43.88
C SER A 713 22.25 27.03 -45.29
N ILE A 714 20.97 26.88 -45.70
CA ILE A 714 20.53 27.25 -47.07
C ILE A 714 19.19 27.99 -47.03
N GLU A 715 19.27 29.29 -47.29
CA GLU A 715 18.19 30.20 -47.65
C GLU A 715 18.27 30.45 -49.18
N LYS A 716 17.22 30.10 -49.96
CA LYS A 716 16.62 30.96 -51.02
C LYS A 716 15.62 30.25 -51.97
N LYS A 717 14.44 30.88 -52.04
CA LYS A 717 13.61 31.23 -53.22
C LYS A 717 13.13 30.15 -54.20
N THR A 718 11.81 29.98 -54.26
CA THR A 718 10.97 30.08 -55.50
C THR A 718 9.51 30.31 -55.07
N LYS A 719 8.93 31.50 -55.21
CA LYS A 719 8.13 32.06 -56.33
C LYS A 719 6.86 31.28 -56.72
N ASP A 720 5.73 31.98 -56.54
CA ASP A 720 4.50 32.05 -57.34
C ASP A 720 3.88 30.75 -57.89
N ASN A 721 2.68 30.41 -57.40
CA ASN A 721 1.55 30.13 -58.28
C ASN A 721 0.20 30.19 -57.54
N THR A 722 -0.47 31.32 -57.73
CA THR A 722 -1.93 31.45 -57.70
C THR A 722 -2.56 30.62 -58.80
N SER A 723 -3.54 29.78 -58.48
CA SER A 723 -4.60 29.43 -59.43
C SER A 723 -5.93 29.22 -58.70
N SER A 724 -6.87 30.07 -59.09
CA SER A 724 -8.28 30.05 -58.79
C SER A 724 -8.99 28.91 -59.54
N VAL A 725 -9.90 28.20 -58.87
CA VAL A 725 -11.13 27.69 -59.50
C VAL A 725 -12.24 27.78 -58.46
N GLY A 726 -13.30 28.53 -58.78
CA GLY A 726 -14.55 28.55 -58.04
C GLY A 726 -15.60 27.62 -58.66
N SER A 727 -16.58 27.23 -57.85
CA SER A 727 -17.98 26.99 -58.24
C SER A 727 -18.78 26.72 -56.95
N GLN A 728 -19.63 27.65 -56.51
CA GLN A 728 -21.08 27.73 -56.77
C GLN A 728 -21.94 26.72 -56.00
N ASN A 729 -22.74 27.29 -55.09
CA ASN A 729 -24.16 27.04 -54.80
C ASN A 729 -24.69 25.61 -54.63
N SER A 730 -25.32 25.35 -53.49
CA SER A 730 -26.79 25.37 -53.43
C SER A 730 -27.30 25.25 -51.98
N SER A 731 -28.11 26.23 -51.59
CA SER A 731 -29.07 26.14 -50.51
C SER A 731 -30.22 25.24 -50.95
N THR A 732 -30.66 24.31 -50.11
CA THR A 732 -32.06 23.83 -50.16
C THR A 732 -32.54 23.58 -48.74
N ALA A 733 -33.40 24.49 -48.27
CA ALA A 733 -34.29 24.26 -47.15
C ALA A 733 -35.38 23.27 -47.60
N GLY A 734 -35.62 22.24 -46.79
CA GLY A 734 -36.63 21.21 -47.02
C GLY A 734 -37.43 21.00 -45.75
N GLU A 735 -38.58 21.67 -45.70
CA GLU A 735 -39.69 21.57 -44.77
C GLU A 735 -40.51 20.29 -45.07
N ILE A 736 -40.56 19.32 -44.16
CA ILE A 736 -41.58 18.24 -44.11
C ILE A 736 -41.75 17.85 -42.63
N LYS A 737 -42.81 18.26 -41.92
CA LYS A 737 -44.20 17.78 -41.88
C LYS A 737 -44.43 16.81 -40.71
N GLU A 738 -45.09 17.38 -39.72
CA GLU A 738 -45.79 16.81 -38.59
C GLU A 738 -46.72 15.66 -39.05
N GLN A 739 -46.61 14.50 -38.40
CA GLN A 739 -47.60 13.44 -38.51
C GLN A 739 -47.72 12.71 -37.17
N ASP A 740 -48.83 13.01 -36.49
CA ASP A 740 -49.44 12.19 -35.44
C ASP A 740 -49.57 10.74 -35.91
N ASP A 741 -49.19 9.79 -35.05
CA ASP A 741 -49.94 8.55 -34.92
C ASP A 741 -49.81 7.97 -33.51
N THR A 742 -50.99 7.77 -32.94
CA THR A 742 -51.36 7.15 -31.66
C THR A 742 -51.14 5.63 -31.64
N SER A 743 -51.18 5.06 -30.42
CA SER A 743 -51.28 3.61 -30.08
C SER A 743 -49.93 2.89 -30.01
N SER A 744 -49.47 2.37 -28.87
CA SER A 744 -50.18 1.35 -28.08
C SER A 744 -49.64 1.29 -26.66
N ALA A 745 -50.56 1.11 -25.72
CA ALA A 745 -50.33 0.82 -24.31
C ALA A 745 -50.02 -0.68 -24.07
N ASP A 746 -49.71 -0.98 -22.81
CA ASP A 746 -49.67 -2.29 -22.16
C ASP A 746 -48.45 -3.18 -22.43
N SER A 747 -47.50 -3.13 -21.50
CA SER A 747 -47.17 -4.28 -20.62
C SER A 747 -46.04 -3.88 -19.68
N LEU A 748 -46.30 -3.90 -18.37
CA LEU A 748 -45.41 -4.41 -17.29
C LEU A 748 -45.96 -3.94 -15.93
N ARG A 749 -46.72 -4.82 -15.28
CA ARG A 749 -47.12 -4.69 -13.87
C ARG A 749 -46.60 -5.89 -13.08
N SER A 750 -45.80 -5.57 -12.08
CA SER A 750 -45.71 -6.15 -10.73
C SER A 750 -45.78 -7.67 -10.54
N LEU A 751 -44.75 -8.23 -9.89
CA LEU A 751 -44.92 -9.32 -8.92
C LEU A 751 -44.05 -9.06 -7.68
N ALA A 752 -44.72 -8.78 -6.57
CA ALA A 752 -44.24 -9.00 -5.21
C ALA A 752 -44.97 -10.25 -4.67
N PRO A 753 -44.36 -11.08 -3.81
CA PRO A 753 -45.05 -12.19 -3.18
C PRO A 753 -45.65 -11.76 -1.82
N ASP A 754 -46.91 -12.14 -1.61
CA ASP A 754 -47.63 -12.01 -0.34
C ASP A 754 -47.96 -13.40 0.22
N ASP A 755 -48.06 -13.42 1.53
CA ASP A 755 -47.91 -14.57 2.43
C ASP A 755 -49.27 -15.26 2.72
N ARG A 756 -49.23 -16.59 2.92
CA ARG A 756 -50.13 -17.43 3.75
C ARG A 756 -51.56 -17.73 3.24
N PRO A 757 -52.17 -18.83 3.76
CA PRO A 757 -52.75 -18.87 5.12
C PRO A 757 -52.01 -19.74 6.14
#